data_AF-A0A7D6ZHV4-F1
#
_entry.id   AF-A0A7D6ZHV4-F1
#
_cell.length_a   1.000
_cell.length_b   1.000
_cell.length_c   1.000
_cell.angle_alpha   90.00
_cell.angle_beta   90.00
_cell.angle_gamma   90.00
#
_symmetry.space_group_name_H-M   'P 1'
#
loop_
_entity.id
_entity.type
_entity.pdbx_description
1 polymer ?
#
loop_
_entity_poly.entity_id
_entity_poly.type
_entity_poly.pdbx_seq_one_letter_code
_entity_poly.pdbx_strand_id
1 'polypeptide(L)'
;MNKKKISALILSSTIIANVAHSVEIAQAATNTDNSTQGQGTSSTPTLNGIKVSKQLIDINYSKGVTTVPRYIVIHDTDNRKFGANAKANRDYFANHPDAQASAHYTVDQNNIIQVLENNWRGWHVGDKSNPIINNSNTIGIELCVNVDNDFNKTLENGIALTKYLMEKYAIPAQNVVRHYDVTGKICPKYMIWDKPQLWDYLKSAIGNGNTSTPTDEKVTATGEVYNVSSSVNLRKSPSTSSEVLTSLKLGQKVDIFKEENGWYKVRAKVTSNSYNYDVIGYVYKDYIKSSSFEEEKPNNNTPSTGNKKGKVINISSTLNVRGGASTSANVIGSLRNGDEVEIKNTLTGWCEINYNGKSGYVSNSYIQIIDNSTTPTEPEKEPEVEKTIVDLIKDRHNIIGTSEVTKEQFKQFLKNKNISYKLNSTIEEFVDIAYEESAIEGVRADIVIAQSLHETGYFQYGGIVKPEDNNFSGLGATGNGDERNTFSSVRIGIRAQIQHLKAYATSDALKQEVVDTRYKYVTKGSSQTLEELSGKWAVPGYDKTKYSSLEAAVNANATYGQVIYKLIQDAKKEVVTTKPDTPTNPTTPENPTNPTNPTTPETPVVKQSGKVVNVSTNLRVRSGAGTNYGVVGYILNGETVTIEEKNGTWYKITSSKGIQGYVSGEYISIDGNSGNSNNGNNSGNGGQTPIPTSYKAKVKNITSYLNVRSGAGTNNGVIGSLKNGQEVEVNGEAGDWFKIKFSLNGATKEGFVSKQYIEKVTENNTGNTPPPTTQQPAPPNNNTNTGSSKGNIKDVTSYLNVRSGAGTNYGVTGSLKNRQEVEITGESSGWYKVKYDGSKEGFVSSQYVEKITSNTSNNSQTEKSGQVINVTSNLNVRQGAGNNTYVVGYLLNNQKVQVISTEGSWYKIKYSTSTGTKEGYVSKDYIKIL
;
A
#
# COMPACT_ATOMS: atom_id res chain seq x y z
N MET A 1 50.78 -3.04 -53.98
CA MET A 1 50.50 -2.49 -52.63
C MET A 1 49.14 -2.96 -52.16
N ASN A 2 48.97 -3.09 -50.85
CA ASN A 2 48.21 -4.14 -50.15
C ASN A 2 46.67 -4.07 -50.19
N LYS A 3 46.10 -5.28 -50.13
CA LYS A 3 44.68 -5.68 -50.02
C LYS A 3 44.04 -5.27 -48.68
N LYS A 4 42.73 -4.95 -48.65
CA LYS A 4 41.66 -5.85 -48.11
C LYS A 4 40.24 -5.22 -48.11
N LYS A 5 39.40 -5.80 -48.97
CA LYS A 5 38.00 -6.26 -48.84
C LYS A 5 36.90 -5.39 -48.21
N ILE A 6 35.94 -5.10 -49.08
CA ILE A 6 34.51 -4.86 -48.90
C ILE A 6 33.80 -6.08 -48.26
N SER A 7 32.86 -5.82 -47.33
CA SER A 7 31.54 -6.50 -47.23
C SER A 7 30.62 -5.68 -46.32
N ALA A 8 29.56 -5.14 -46.91
CA ALA A 8 28.40 -4.55 -46.26
C ALA A 8 27.42 -5.66 -45.80
N LEU A 9 26.46 -5.37 -44.90
CA LEU A 9 25.02 -5.22 -45.21
C LEU A 9 24.11 -5.26 -43.93
N ILE A 10 23.23 -4.24 -43.80
CA ILE A 10 21.83 -4.25 -43.25
C ILE A 10 21.64 -4.33 -41.70
N LEU A 11 20.80 -3.57 -40.97
CA LEU A 11 19.59 -2.76 -41.23
C LEU A 11 19.58 -1.53 -40.30
N SER A 12 19.56 -0.33 -40.87
CA SER A 12 19.15 0.92 -40.23
C SER A 12 17.78 1.30 -40.81
N SER A 13 16.71 1.23 -40.01
CA SER A 13 15.44 1.90 -40.29
C SER A 13 14.50 1.87 -39.08
N THR A 14 14.61 2.86 -38.19
CA THR A 14 13.43 3.30 -37.39
C THR A 14 13.55 4.68 -36.70
N ILE A 15 14.59 5.49 -36.93
CA ILE A 15 14.78 6.74 -36.15
C ILE A 15 14.65 8.04 -36.98
N ILE A 16 14.57 7.98 -38.31
CA ILE A 16 14.50 9.20 -39.14
C ILE A 16 13.05 9.67 -39.43
N ALA A 17 12.01 8.93 -39.04
CA ALA A 17 10.62 9.32 -39.30
C ALA A 17 10.03 10.37 -38.32
N ASN A 18 10.56 10.51 -37.10
CA ASN A 18 9.90 11.32 -36.05
C ASN A 18 10.47 12.74 -35.84
N VAL A 19 11.63 13.06 -36.42
CA VAL A 19 12.21 14.41 -36.28
C VAL A 19 11.74 15.36 -37.40
N ALA A 20 11.42 14.83 -38.58
CA ALA A 20 10.92 15.64 -39.70
C ALA A 20 9.48 16.15 -39.48
N HIS A 21 8.63 15.40 -38.77
CA HIS A 21 7.22 15.79 -38.53
C HIS A 21 7.03 16.86 -37.43
N SER A 22 8.06 17.16 -36.65
CA SER A 22 7.97 18.12 -35.53
C SER A 22 8.31 19.55 -35.93
N VAL A 23 8.99 19.75 -37.06
CA VAL A 23 9.50 21.05 -37.50
C VAL A 23 8.58 21.71 -38.54
N GLU A 24 7.86 20.94 -39.36
CA GLU A 24 6.92 21.48 -40.35
C GLU A 24 5.65 22.10 -39.74
N ILE A 25 5.23 21.67 -38.55
CA ILE A 25 3.97 22.17 -37.93
C ILE A 25 4.16 23.56 -37.30
N ALA A 26 5.38 23.92 -36.88
CA ALA A 26 5.65 25.22 -36.25
C ALA A 26 5.81 26.37 -37.26
N GLN A 27 6.14 26.08 -38.52
CA GLN A 27 6.28 27.10 -39.58
C GLN A 27 5.00 27.33 -40.40
N ALA A 28 4.02 26.43 -40.34
CA ALA A 28 2.74 26.60 -41.04
C ALA A 28 1.78 27.63 -40.36
N ALA A 29 2.12 28.15 -39.18
CA ALA A 29 1.27 29.08 -38.42
C ALA A 29 1.59 30.57 -38.67
N THR A 30 2.62 30.89 -39.44
CA THR A 30 3.01 32.29 -39.73
C THR A 30 3.44 32.42 -41.19
N ASN A 31 2.62 33.11 -41.99
CA ASN A 31 2.80 33.51 -43.40
C ASN A 31 2.16 32.60 -44.45
N THR A 32 0.97 32.97 -44.92
CA THR A 32 0.79 33.48 -46.30
C THR A 32 -0.60 34.10 -46.51
N ASP A 33 -0.60 35.03 -47.44
CA ASP A 33 -1.48 36.16 -47.68
C ASP A 33 -2.87 35.87 -48.26
N ASN A 34 -3.69 36.91 -48.14
CA ASN A 34 -4.76 37.30 -49.06
C ASN A 34 -4.53 36.85 -50.51
N SER A 35 -5.40 35.98 -51.01
CA SER A 35 -6.22 36.17 -52.24
C SER A 35 -6.50 34.83 -52.90
N THR A 36 -7.69 34.26 -52.67
CA THR A 36 -8.59 33.69 -53.70
C THR A 36 -9.77 33.02 -53.00
N GLN A 37 -10.97 33.33 -53.46
CA GLN A 37 -12.21 32.70 -53.01
C GLN A 37 -12.18 31.19 -53.29
N GLY A 38 -12.44 30.39 -52.26
CA GLY A 38 -12.72 28.97 -52.37
C GLY A 38 -13.17 28.45 -51.00
N GLN A 39 -14.48 28.22 -50.83
CA GLN A 39 -15.05 27.64 -49.62
C GLN A 39 -14.47 26.24 -49.36
N GLY A 40 -13.62 26.09 -48.35
CA GLY A 40 -13.22 24.81 -47.77
C GLY A 40 -13.74 24.70 -46.35
N THR A 41 -14.87 24.01 -46.14
CA THR A 41 -15.47 23.80 -44.83
C THR A 41 -14.64 22.80 -44.01
N SER A 42 -13.95 23.28 -42.96
CA SER A 42 -13.35 22.41 -41.93
C SER A 42 -14.46 21.62 -41.22
N SER A 43 -14.52 20.30 -41.42
CA SER A 43 -15.52 19.45 -40.80
C SER A 43 -15.19 19.19 -39.33
N THR A 44 -16.17 19.43 -38.45
CA THR A 44 -16.07 19.06 -37.03
C THR A 44 -16.16 17.54 -36.84
N PRO A 45 -15.50 16.97 -35.81
CA PRO A 45 -15.47 15.51 -35.61
C PRO A 45 -16.84 14.96 -35.19
N THR A 46 -17.07 13.67 -35.44
CA THR A 46 -18.18 12.90 -34.88
C THR A 46 -17.63 11.97 -33.80
N LEU A 47 -18.16 12.07 -32.58
CA LEU A 47 -17.70 11.33 -31.40
C LEU A 47 -18.89 10.57 -30.82
N ASN A 48 -18.77 9.26 -30.61
CA ASN A 48 -19.88 8.38 -30.20
C ASN A 48 -21.16 8.56 -31.04
N GLY A 49 -21.02 8.78 -32.36
CA GLY A 49 -22.15 9.04 -33.26
C GLY A 49 -22.75 10.46 -33.17
N ILE A 50 -22.23 11.33 -32.31
CA ILE A 50 -22.66 12.72 -32.15
C ILE A 50 -21.67 13.64 -32.86
N LYS A 51 -22.17 14.43 -33.83
CA LYS A 51 -21.36 15.46 -34.48
C LYS A 51 -21.10 16.60 -33.51
N VAL A 52 -19.84 16.98 -33.32
CA VAL A 52 -19.48 18.17 -32.54
C VAL A 52 -20.05 19.40 -33.24
N SER A 53 -21.01 20.05 -32.60
CA SER A 53 -21.72 21.21 -33.13
C SER A 53 -20.98 22.47 -32.72
N LYS A 54 -20.39 23.18 -33.69
CA LYS A 54 -19.69 24.44 -33.43
C LYS A 54 -20.69 25.59 -33.39
N GLN A 55 -20.95 26.10 -32.19
CA GLN A 55 -21.90 27.19 -31.91
C GLN A 55 -21.20 28.25 -31.05
N LEU A 56 -20.23 28.94 -31.66
CA LEU A 56 -19.41 29.92 -30.95
C LEU A 56 -20.26 31.06 -30.38
N ILE A 57 -19.84 31.60 -29.23
CA ILE A 57 -20.48 32.76 -28.60
C ILE A 57 -19.75 34.06 -28.96
N ASP A 58 -20.51 35.14 -29.11
CA ASP A 58 -19.94 36.47 -29.41
C ASP A 58 -19.45 37.21 -28.15
N ILE A 59 -20.05 36.89 -27.01
CA ILE A 59 -19.75 37.46 -25.69
C ILE A 59 -18.76 36.53 -24.97
N ASN A 60 -17.47 36.74 -25.20
CA ASN A 60 -16.40 36.13 -24.41
C ASN A 60 -15.67 37.23 -23.62
N TYR A 61 -15.64 37.12 -22.29
CA TYR A 61 -14.99 38.12 -21.43
C TYR A 61 -13.45 38.18 -21.58
N SER A 62 -12.87 37.23 -22.32
CA SER A 62 -11.46 37.27 -22.77
C SER A 62 -11.32 37.39 -24.29
N LYS A 63 -12.29 38.04 -24.96
CA LYS A 63 -12.32 38.20 -26.42
C LYS A 63 -10.99 38.75 -26.96
N GLY A 64 -10.47 38.09 -27.99
CA GLY A 64 -9.20 38.45 -28.64
C GLY A 64 -7.95 37.88 -27.96
N VAL A 65 -8.06 37.22 -26.80
CA VAL A 65 -6.92 36.58 -26.14
C VAL A 65 -6.78 35.15 -26.64
N THR A 66 -5.68 34.87 -27.33
CA THR A 66 -5.35 33.53 -27.81
C THR A 66 -4.48 32.76 -26.82
N THR A 67 -4.65 31.44 -26.79
CA THR A 67 -4.04 30.51 -25.83
C THR A 67 -3.55 29.25 -26.50
N VAL A 68 -2.56 28.60 -25.88
CA VAL A 68 -2.11 27.25 -26.26
C VAL A 68 -2.52 26.28 -25.15
N PRO A 69 -3.50 25.40 -25.41
CA PRO A 69 -3.94 24.40 -24.44
C PRO A 69 -2.80 23.46 -24.03
N ARG A 70 -2.63 23.27 -22.71
CA ARG A 70 -1.72 22.27 -22.11
C ARG A 70 -2.43 21.35 -21.12
N TYR A 71 -3.65 21.69 -20.74
CA TYR A 71 -4.49 21.00 -19.78
C TYR A 71 -5.94 20.97 -20.28
N ILE A 72 -6.69 19.99 -19.80
CA ILE A 72 -8.15 19.94 -19.94
C ILE A 72 -8.74 19.94 -18.53
N VAL A 73 -9.69 20.82 -18.28
CA VAL A 73 -10.38 20.92 -16.99
C VAL A 73 -11.81 20.45 -17.15
N ILE A 74 -12.15 19.38 -16.43
CA ILE A 74 -13.50 18.84 -16.35
C ILE A 74 -14.28 19.61 -15.29
N HIS A 75 -15.46 20.07 -15.69
CA HIS A 75 -16.48 20.70 -14.86
C HIS A 75 -17.78 19.91 -14.97
N ASP A 76 -18.69 20.19 -14.04
CA ASP A 76 -20.11 19.96 -14.29
C ASP A 76 -20.88 21.24 -14.00
N THR A 77 -22.03 21.34 -14.65
CA THR A 77 -22.86 22.56 -14.64
C THR A 77 -23.46 22.89 -13.26
N ASP A 78 -23.44 21.95 -12.30
CA ASP A 78 -24.19 21.98 -11.03
C ASP A 78 -25.68 22.38 -11.18
N ASN A 79 -26.23 22.29 -12.38
CA ASN A 79 -27.59 22.71 -12.69
C ASN A 79 -28.47 21.50 -12.97
N ARG A 80 -29.16 21.02 -11.94
CA ARG A 80 -30.02 19.83 -12.00
C ARG A 80 -31.42 20.10 -12.54
N LYS A 81 -31.74 21.35 -12.87
CA LYS A 81 -33.08 21.72 -13.34
C LYS A 81 -33.37 21.05 -14.68
N PHE A 82 -34.60 20.57 -14.82
CA PHE A 82 -35.10 20.04 -16.09
C PHE A 82 -34.81 21.02 -17.24
N GLY A 83 -34.28 20.51 -18.35
CA GLY A 83 -33.97 21.28 -19.55
C GLY A 83 -32.64 22.05 -19.52
N ALA A 84 -31.85 21.99 -18.44
CA ALA A 84 -30.51 22.59 -18.39
C ALA A 84 -29.45 21.74 -19.13
N ASN A 85 -29.76 21.39 -20.38
CA ASN A 85 -28.94 20.59 -21.29
C ASN A 85 -27.77 21.40 -21.92
N ALA A 86 -26.98 20.80 -22.82
CA ALA A 86 -25.79 21.44 -23.37
C ALA A 86 -26.13 22.74 -24.13
N LYS A 87 -27.22 22.72 -24.91
CA LYS A 87 -27.68 23.91 -25.65
C LYS A 87 -28.09 25.03 -24.71
N ALA A 88 -28.81 24.72 -23.63
CA ALA A 88 -29.22 25.70 -22.64
C ALA A 88 -28.01 26.37 -21.95
N ASN A 89 -26.98 25.58 -21.59
CA ASN A 89 -25.75 26.13 -20.99
C ASN A 89 -24.96 26.97 -22.00
N ARG A 90 -24.85 26.54 -23.26
CA ARG A 90 -24.25 27.35 -24.34
C ARG A 90 -24.99 28.68 -24.53
N ASP A 91 -26.32 28.64 -24.55
CA ASP A 91 -27.13 29.84 -24.75
C ASP A 91 -27.08 30.79 -23.54
N TYR A 92 -26.94 30.24 -22.33
CA TYR A 92 -26.67 31.05 -21.14
C TYR A 92 -25.37 31.84 -21.30
N PHE A 93 -24.27 31.19 -21.72
CA PHE A 93 -23.01 31.89 -22.00
C PHE A 93 -23.15 32.92 -23.13
N ALA A 94 -24.00 32.66 -24.13
CA ALA A 94 -24.17 33.54 -25.28
C ALA A 94 -25.01 34.79 -25.00
N ASN A 95 -26.06 34.65 -24.20
CA ASN A 95 -27.15 35.62 -24.13
C ASN A 95 -27.28 36.29 -22.77
N HIS A 96 -26.62 35.79 -21.71
CA HIS A 96 -26.78 36.34 -20.38
C HIS A 96 -25.69 37.40 -20.07
N PRO A 97 -26.06 38.69 -19.90
CA PRO A 97 -25.10 39.79 -19.73
C PRO A 97 -24.26 39.67 -18.45
N ASP A 98 -24.74 38.90 -17.47
CA ASP A 98 -24.06 38.68 -16.18
C ASP A 98 -23.42 37.28 -16.07
N ALA A 99 -23.31 36.53 -17.18
CA ALA A 99 -22.75 35.17 -17.13
C ALA A 99 -21.36 35.12 -16.47
N GLN A 100 -20.51 36.14 -16.72
CA GLN A 100 -19.15 36.29 -16.18
C GLN A 100 -18.31 35.00 -16.18
N ALA A 101 -18.59 34.12 -17.14
CA ALA A 101 -17.97 32.81 -17.27
C ALA A 101 -18.09 32.32 -18.71
N SER A 102 -17.15 31.48 -19.13
CA SER A 102 -17.20 30.80 -20.42
C SER A 102 -16.33 29.54 -20.40
N ALA A 103 -16.84 28.46 -20.98
CA ALA A 103 -16.10 27.20 -21.20
C ALA A 103 -16.05 26.89 -22.70
N HIS A 104 -15.14 26.02 -23.12
CA HIS A 104 -14.95 25.69 -24.53
C HIS A 104 -16.00 24.72 -25.05
N TYR A 105 -16.48 23.82 -24.20
CA TYR A 105 -17.47 22.81 -24.56
C TYR A 105 -18.55 22.66 -23.50
N THR A 106 -19.77 22.36 -23.95
CA THR A 106 -20.88 21.88 -23.13
C THR A 106 -21.34 20.53 -23.70
N VAL A 107 -21.58 19.55 -22.81
CA VAL A 107 -21.84 18.16 -23.19
C VAL A 107 -23.03 17.61 -22.42
N ASP A 108 -23.96 16.96 -23.12
CA ASP A 108 -25.06 16.17 -22.56
C ASP A 108 -25.15 14.80 -23.25
N GLN A 109 -26.19 14.01 -22.95
CA GLN A 109 -26.36 12.66 -23.51
C GLN A 109 -26.48 12.62 -25.05
N ASN A 110 -26.94 13.71 -25.68
CA ASN A 110 -27.28 13.76 -27.11
C ASN A 110 -26.40 14.76 -27.89
N ASN A 111 -25.72 15.68 -27.20
CA ASN A 111 -25.05 16.82 -27.82
C ASN A 111 -23.63 17.02 -27.28
N ILE A 112 -22.73 17.38 -28.19
CA ILE A 112 -21.42 17.96 -27.87
C ILE A 112 -21.34 19.30 -28.59
N ILE A 113 -21.40 20.41 -27.85
CA ILE A 113 -21.43 21.75 -28.41
C ILE A 113 -20.12 22.47 -28.10
N GLN A 114 -19.40 22.88 -29.14
CA GLN A 114 -18.24 23.76 -29.02
C GLN A 114 -18.70 25.21 -28.93
N VAL A 115 -18.42 25.84 -27.80
CA VAL A 115 -18.86 27.18 -27.40
C VAL A 115 -17.78 28.23 -27.66
N LEU A 116 -16.50 27.87 -27.56
CA LEU A 116 -15.35 28.73 -27.88
C LEU A 116 -14.39 28.00 -28.83
N GLU A 117 -13.60 28.75 -29.59
CA GLU A 117 -12.43 28.17 -30.24
C GLU A 117 -11.46 27.66 -29.18
N ASN A 118 -10.82 26.51 -29.44
CA ASN A 118 -9.92 25.88 -28.49
C ASN A 118 -8.68 26.72 -28.16
N ASN A 119 -8.34 27.68 -29.02
CA ASN A 119 -7.26 28.63 -28.81
C ASN A 119 -7.75 29.97 -28.26
N TRP A 120 -9.03 30.12 -27.89
CA TRP A 120 -9.50 31.31 -27.19
C TRP A 120 -9.43 31.07 -25.68
N ARG A 121 -9.00 32.10 -24.95
CA ARG A 121 -9.08 32.08 -23.49
C ARG A 121 -10.55 31.99 -23.06
N GLY A 122 -10.88 30.96 -22.28
CA GLY A 122 -12.16 30.86 -21.57
C GLY A 122 -12.07 31.46 -20.17
N TRP A 123 -13.20 31.71 -19.52
CA TRP A 123 -13.24 32.17 -18.13
C TRP A 123 -13.98 31.14 -17.27
N HIS A 124 -13.31 30.03 -16.93
CA HIS A 124 -13.96 28.90 -16.25
C HIS A 124 -13.22 28.41 -14.99
N VAL A 125 -11.88 28.55 -14.90
CA VAL A 125 -11.14 28.02 -13.73
C VAL A 125 -10.86 29.03 -12.63
N GLY A 126 -10.82 30.33 -12.94
CA GLY A 126 -10.49 31.37 -11.95
C GLY A 126 -9.00 31.43 -11.60
N ASP A 127 -8.30 32.44 -12.11
CA ASP A 127 -6.83 32.47 -12.19
C ASP A 127 -6.09 32.77 -10.88
N LYS A 128 -6.82 33.10 -9.80
CA LYS A 128 -6.21 33.65 -8.58
C LYS A 128 -5.50 32.62 -7.72
N SER A 129 -5.72 31.32 -7.96
CA SER A 129 -5.33 30.26 -7.02
C SER A 129 -4.15 29.40 -7.48
N ASN A 130 -3.87 29.35 -8.79
CA ASN A 130 -2.91 28.39 -9.36
C ASN A 130 -2.12 29.00 -10.54
N PRO A 131 -0.80 29.25 -10.38
CA PRO A 131 0.01 29.87 -11.44
C PRO A 131 0.34 28.90 -12.59
N ILE A 132 0.16 27.59 -12.39
CA ILE A 132 0.56 26.54 -13.35
C ILE A 132 -0.62 26.17 -14.26
N ILE A 133 -1.82 26.00 -13.70
CA ILE A 133 -3.05 25.65 -14.43
C ILE A 133 -4.02 26.81 -14.31
N ASN A 134 -4.33 27.47 -15.42
CA ASN A 134 -5.13 28.70 -15.44
C ASN A 134 -5.93 28.83 -16.75
N ASN A 135 -6.76 29.87 -16.86
CA ASN A 135 -7.61 30.12 -18.03
C ASN A 135 -6.82 30.26 -19.34
N SER A 136 -5.52 30.58 -19.27
CA SER A 136 -4.65 30.83 -20.43
C SER A 136 -3.98 29.59 -21.00
N ASN A 137 -4.13 28.42 -20.38
CA ASN A 137 -3.50 27.18 -20.84
C ASN A 137 -4.40 25.94 -20.68
N THR A 138 -5.72 26.15 -20.53
CA THR A 138 -6.71 25.09 -20.31
C THR A 138 -7.81 25.13 -21.36
N ILE A 139 -8.37 23.96 -21.66
CA ILE A 139 -9.69 23.81 -22.29
C ILE A 139 -10.68 23.39 -21.19
N GLY A 140 -11.79 24.12 -21.04
CA GLY A 140 -12.87 23.79 -20.11
C GLY A 140 -13.99 22.99 -20.78
N ILE A 141 -14.38 21.88 -20.15
CA ILE A 141 -15.51 21.03 -20.58
C ILE A 141 -16.56 20.99 -19.47
N GLU A 142 -17.78 21.46 -19.76
CA GLU A 142 -18.93 21.41 -18.86
C GLU A 142 -19.81 20.18 -19.15
N LEU A 143 -19.91 19.27 -18.17
CA LEU A 143 -20.81 18.11 -18.23
C LEU A 143 -22.18 18.47 -17.63
N CYS A 144 -23.26 18.29 -18.39
CA CYS A 144 -24.61 18.63 -17.92
C CYS A 144 -25.13 17.59 -16.91
N VAL A 145 -25.79 18.05 -15.85
CA VAL A 145 -26.31 17.20 -14.74
C VAL A 145 -27.82 17.34 -14.51
N ASN A 146 -28.54 17.89 -15.51
CA ASN A 146 -29.99 18.09 -15.46
C ASN A 146 -30.75 16.77 -15.31
N VAL A 147 -31.90 16.81 -14.62
CA VAL A 147 -32.66 15.59 -14.25
C VAL A 147 -33.17 14.77 -15.44
N ASP A 148 -33.41 15.40 -16.58
CA ASP A 148 -33.84 14.77 -17.83
C ASP A 148 -32.68 14.21 -18.68
N ASN A 149 -31.45 14.32 -18.17
CA ASN A 149 -30.24 13.85 -18.83
C ASN A 149 -29.75 12.53 -18.22
N ASP A 150 -29.43 11.56 -19.08
CA ASP A 150 -28.65 10.39 -18.71
C ASP A 150 -27.17 10.80 -18.53
N PHE A 151 -26.77 10.95 -17.27
CA PHE A 151 -25.41 11.36 -16.95
C PHE A 151 -24.36 10.34 -17.38
N ASN A 152 -24.68 9.04 -17.44
CA ASN A 152 -23.70 8.03 -17.87
C ASN A 152 -23.37 8.24 -19.36
N LYS A 153 -24.38 8.49 -20.20
CA LYS A 153 -24.16 8.87 -21.60
C LYS A 153 -23.42 10.20 -21.75
N THR A 154 -23.74 11.17 -20.90
CA THR A 154 -23.02 12.45 -20.86
C THR A 154 -21.54 12.26 -20.54
N LEU A 155 -21.25 11.37 -19.58
CA LEU A 155 -19.88 11.02 -19.21
C LEU A 155 -19.16 10.29 -20.35
N GLU A 156 -19.81 9.34 -21.02
CA GLU A 156 -19.26 8.66 -22.20
C GLU A 156 -18.91 9.65 -23.32
N ASN A 157 -19.81 10.60 -23.60
CA ASN A 157 -19.59 11.67 -24.57
C ASN A 157 -18.46 12.62 -24.15
N GLY A 158 -18.40 12.98 -22.86
CA GLY A 158 -17.34 13.79 -22.28
C GLY A 158 -15.97 13.12 -22.35
N ILE A 159 -15.90 11.80 -22.12
CA ILE A 159 -14.69 10.99 -22.26
C ILE A 159 -14.23 10.97 -23.72
N ALA A 160 -15.14 10.73 -24.67
CA ALA A 160 -14.82 10.72 -26.09
C ALA A 160 -14.27 12.06 -26.57
N LEU A 161 -14.89 13.17 -26.15
CA LEU A 161 -14.40 14.52 -26.40
C LEU A 161 -13.02 14.77 -25.77
N THR A 162 -12.84 14.35 -24.52
CA THR A 162 -11.56 14.51 -23.81
C THR A 162 -10.43 13.78 -24.53
N LYS A 163 -10.65 12.53 -24.96
CA LYS A 163 -9.67 11.76 -25.76
C LYS A 163 -9.32 12.46 -27.07
N TYR A 164 -10.32 12.93 -27.80
CA TYR A 164 -10.11 13.66 -29.05
C TYR A 164 -9.25 14.92 -28.84
N LEU A 165 -9.51 15.68 -27.79
CA LEU A 165 -8.75 16.89 -27.47
C LEU A 165 -7.32 16.57 -26.98
N MET A 166 -7.17 15.48 -26.21
CA MET A 166 -5.86 14.98 -25.79
C MET A 166 -4.98 14.65 -26.99
N GLU A 167 -5.53 13.90 -27.96
CA GLU A 167 -4.82 13.55 -29.19
C GLU A 167 -4.50 14.79 -30.01
N LYS A 168 -5.50 15.65 -30.26
CA LYS A 168 -5.36 16.86 -31.09
C LYS A 168 -4.29 17.83 -30.59
N TYR A 169 -4.12 17.97 -29.27
CA TYR A 169 -3.19 18.92 -28.66
C TYR A 169 -2.01 18.25 -27.96
N ALA A 170 -1.84 16.93 -28.13
CA ALA A 170 -0.83 16.14 -27.42
C ALA A 170 -0.85 16.37 -25.88
N ILE A 171 -2.04 16.51 -25.30
CA ILE A 171 -2.23 16.69 -23.86
C ILE A 171 -2.25 15.30 -23.21
N PRO A 172 -1.30 14.97 -22.32
CA PRO A 172 -1.25 13.64 -21.74
C PRO A 172 -2.33 13.46 -20.66
N ALA A 173 -2.73 12.22 -20.39
CA ALA A 173 -3.88 11.94 -19.51
C ALA A 173 -3.76 12.58 -18.12
N GLN A 174 -2.55 12.69 -17.55
CA GLN A 174 -2.31 13.35 -16.25
C GLN A 174 -2.63 14.85 -16.25
N ASN A 175 -2.65 15.50 -17.42
CA ASN A 175 -3.00 16.91 -17.58
C ASN A 175 -4.53 17.12 -17.78
N VAL A 176 -5.33 16.06 -17.67
CA VAL A 176 -6.78 16.15 -17.51
C VAL A 176 -7.11 16.17 -16.02
N VAL A 177 -7.66 17.29 -15.54
CA VAL A 177 -7.85 17.59 -14.11
C VAL A 177 -9.26 18.08 -13.83
N ARG A 178 -9.69 18.07 -12.56
CA ARG A 178 -10.93 18.70 -12.11
C ARG A 178 -10.69 20.18 -11.86
N HIS A 179 -11.73 20.99 -11.91
CA HIS A 179 -11.65 22.37 -11.40
C HIS A 179 -11.23 22.41 -9.91
N TYR A 180 -11.62 21.39 -9.13
CA TYR A 180 -11.16 21.17 -7.76
C TYR A 180 -9.64 21.06 -7.65
N ASP A 181 -8.98 20.36 -8.57
CA ASP A 181 -7.52 20.20 -8.52
C ASP A 181 -6.79 21.52 -8.85
N VAL A 182 -7.49 22.46 -9.51
CA VAL A 182 -6.96 23.78 -9.85
C VAL A 182 -7.14 24.78 -8.71
N THR A 183 -8.34 24.85 -8.11
CA THR A 183 -8.69 25.93 -7.16
C THR A 183 -9.23 25.48 -5.81
N GLY A 184 -9.53 24.19 -5.63
CA GLY A 184 -10.27 23.67 -4.49
C GLY A 184 -11.80 23.86 -4.58
N LYS A 185 -12.32 24.53 -5.62
CA LYS A 185 -13.77 24.59 -5.87
C LYS A 185 -14.31 23.18 -6.07
N ILE A 186 -15.40 22.83 -5.39
CA ILE A 186 -16.04 21.51 -5.49
C ILE A 186 -16.73 21.41 -6.85
N CYS A 187 -15.93 21.08 -7.87
CA CYS A 187 -16.31 20.99 -9.27
C CYS A 187 -15.32 20.03 -9.97
N PRO A 188 -15.79 19.00 -10.71
CA PRO A 188 -17.19 18.62 -10.91
C PRO A 188 -17.77 18.03 -9.62
N LYS A 189 -18.79 18.69 -9.06
CA LYS A 189 -19.48 18.30 -7.83
C LYS A 189 -20.08 16.90 -7.96
N TYR A 190 -20.61 16.54 -9.13
CA TYR A 190 -21.19 15.23 -9.37
C TYR A 190 -20.16 14.09 -9.24
N MET A 191 -18.90 14.33 -9.62
CA MET A 191 -17.81 13.34 -9.46
C MET A 191 -16.94 13.58 -8.23
N ILE A 192 -17.35 14.47 -7.32
CA ILE A 192 -16.69 14.68 -6.03
C ILE A 192 -17.62 14.25 -4.88
N TRP A 193 -18.92 14.49 -5.01
CA TRP A 193 -19.91 14.24 -3.97
C TRP A 193 -20.96 13.19 -4.35
N ASP A 194 -21.63 13.33 -5.50
CA ASP A 194 -22.76 12.43 -5.82
C ASP A 194 -22.30 11.02 -6.21
N LYS A 195 -21.31 10.94 -7.09
CA LYS A 195 -20.74 9.70 -7.64
C LYS A 195 -19.22 9.82 -7.77
N PRO A 196 -18.47 9.91 -6.65
CA PRO A 196 -17.02 10.13 -6.67
C PRO A 196 -16.22 9.10 -7.47
N GLN A 197 -16.72 7.86 -7.57
CA GLN A 197 -16.12 6.79 -8.37
C GLN A 197 -16.03 7.12 -9.87
N LEU A 198 -16.86 8.04 -10.38
CA LEU A 198 -16.87 8.40 -11.79
C LEU A 198 -15.64 9.20 -12.22
N TRP A 199 -14.97 9.89 -11.27
CA TRP A 199 -13.71 10.55 -11.58
C TRP A 199 -12.60 9.53 -11.89
N ASP A 200 -12.46 8.51 -11.05
CA ASP A 200 -11.49 7.44 -11.27
C ASP A 200 -11.80 6.67 -12.57
N TYR A 201 -13.08 6.40 -12.84
CA TYR A 201 -13.53 5.81 -14.10
C TYR A 201 -13.15 6.68 -15.31
N LEU A 202 -13.44 7.98 -15.29
CA LEU A 202 -13.06 8.91 -16.36
C LEU A 202 -11.54 8.86 -16.59
N LYS A 203 -10.74 8.93 -15.51
CA LYS A 203 -9.28 8.89 -15.58
C LYS A 203 -8.75 7.59 -16.17
N SER A 204 -9.32 6.45 -15.80
CA SER A 204 -8.98 5.15 -16.38
C SER A 204 -9.38 5.08 -17.86
N ALA A 205 -10.57 5.55 -18.21
CA ALA A 205 -11.10 5.48 -19.57
C ALA A 205 -10.25 6.29 -20.55
N ILE A 206 -9.77 7.49 -20.17
CA ILE A 206 -8.89 8.33 -21.02
C ILE A 206 -7.44 7.83 -21.10
N GLY A 207 -7.02 6.92 -20.21
CA GLY A 207 -5.64 6.44 -20.09
C GLY A 207 -5.32 5.08 -20.74
N ASN A 208 -6.20 4.57 -21.62
CA ASN A 208 -6.15 3.23 -22.26
C ASN A 208 -6.44 2.02 -21.35
N GLY A 209 -7.18 2.19 -20.25
CA GLY A 209 -7.73 1.05 -19.49
C GLY A 209 -9.03 0.51 -20.11
N ASN A 210 -9.15 -0.82 -20.26
CA ASN A 210 -10.43 -1.45 -20.59
C ASN A 210 -11.36 -1.37 -19.36
N THR A 211 -12.48 -0.66 -19.45
CA THR A 211 -13.41 -0.48 -18.32
C THR A 211 -14.87 -0.45 -18.79
N SER A 212 -15.69 -1.33 -18.22
CA SER A 212 -17.15 -1.28 -18.31
C SER A 212 -17.72 -0.13 -17.45
N THR A 213 -18.79 0.50 -17.91
CA THR A 213 -19.47 1.61 -17.22
C THR A 213 -20.05 1.13 -15.88
N PRO A 214 -19.87 1.85 -14.75
CA PRO A 214 -20.50 1.47 -13.48
C PRO A 214 -22.03 1.59 -13.57
N THR A 215 -22.76 0.48 -13.40
CA THR A 215 -24.23 0.47 -13.35
C THR A 215 -24.73 0.98 -11.99
N ASP A 216 -25.84 1.73 -12.00
CA ASP A 216 -26.50 2.19 -10.78
C ASP A 216 -27.05 0.99 -9.99
N GLU A 217 -26.48 0.73 -8.81
CA GLU A 217 -26.89 -0.37 -7.94
C GLU A 217 -28.35 -0.19 -7.48
N LYS A 218 -29.19 -1.22 -7.66
CA LYS A 218 -30.60 -1.22 -7.26
C LYS A 218 -30.73 -1.23 -5.73
N VAL A 219 -31.59 -0.36 -5.18
CA VAL A 219 -31.96 -0.40 -3.75
C VAL A 219 -32.78 -1.68 -3.49
N THR A 220 -32.34 -2.49 -2.55
CA THR A 220 -32.93 -3.80 -2.23
C THR A 220 -33.80 -3.78 -0.97
N ALA A 221 -33.55 -2.84 -0.06
CA ALA A 221 -34.37 -2.63 1.14
C ALA A 221 -34.19 -1.20 1.68
N THR A 222 -34.95 -0.84 2.71
CA THR A 222 -34.65 0.32 3.55
C THR A 222 -34.21 -0.14 4.94
N GLY A 223 -33.62 0.74 5.73
CA GLY A 223 -33.27 0.44 7.11
C GLY A 223 -33.23 1.67 8.00
N GLU A 224 -33.25 1.44 9.30
CA GLU A 224 -33.16 2.48 10.32
C GLU A 224 -32.01 2.17 11.28
N VAL A 225 -31.20 3.19 11.62
CA VAL A 225 -30.11 3.03 12.59
C VAL A 225 -30.70 2.69 13.96
N TYR A 226 -30.30 1.55 14.52
CA TYR A 226 -30.76 1.04 15.82
C TYR A 226 -29.59 0.51 16.65
N ASN A 227 -29.85 0.19 17.92
CA ASN A 227 -28.89 -0.45 18.82
C ASN A 227 -27.56 0.31 18.98
N VAL A 228 -27.62 1.65 18.98
CA VAL A 228 -26.50 2.55 19.26
C VAL A 228 -26.89 3.61 20.29
N SER A 229 -25.93 4.10 21.08
CA SER A 229 -26.19 5.10 22.13
C SER A 229 -26.52 6.49 21.56
N SER A 230 -25.97 6.83 20.39
CA SER A 230 -26.21 8.12 19.74
C SER A 230 -26.00 8.07 18.22
N SER A 231 -24.95 7.40 17.76
CA SER A 231 -24.62 7.31 16.34
C SER A 231 -23.76 6.09 16.00
N VAL A 232 -23.69 5.73 14.71
CA VAL A 232 -22.83 4.69 14.12
C VAL A 232 -21.99 5.27 12.98
N ASN A 233 -20.77 4.80 12.79
CA ASN A 233 -19.92 5.25 11.67
C ASN A 233 -20.38 4.65 10.33
N LEU A 234 -20.54 5.51 9.33
CA LEU A 234 -20.66 5.13 7.92
C LEU A 234 -19.26 5.20 7.28
N ARG A 235 -18.81 4.10 6.69
CA ARG A 235 -17.41 3.93 6.24
C ARG A 235 -17.28 3.77 4.74
N LYS A 236 -16.09 4.01 4.22
CA LYS A 236 -15.81 3.91 2.77
C LYS A 236 -15.82 2.47 2.24
N SER A 237 -15.56 1.49 3.10
CA SER A 237 -15.49 0.06 2.78
C SER A 237 -16.01 -0.78 3.97
N PRO A 238 -16.42 -2.05 3.78
CA PRO A 238 -17.02 -2.90 4.82
C PRO A 238 -15.97 -3.41 5.83
N SER A 239 -15.35 -2.50 6.57
CA SER A 239 -14.31 -2.79 7.56
C SER A 239 -14.28 -1.73 8.66
N THR A 240 -14.04 -2.14 9.91
CA THR A 240 -13.91 -1.24 11.07
C THR A 240 -12.67 -0.35 11.02
N SER A 241 -11.67 -0.68 10.19
CA SER A 241 -10.47 0.14 9.95
C SER A 241 -10.62 1.09 8.76
N SER A 242 -11.70 0.99 7.98
CA SER A 242 -11.95 1.85 6.83
C SER A 242 -12.26 3.29 7.25
N GLU A 243 -11.87 4.25 6.39
CA GLU A 243 -12.15 5.68 6.53
C GLU A 243 -13.62 5.93 6.92
N VAL A 244 -13.83 6.71 7.98
CA VAL A 244 -15.17 7.15 8.40
C VAL A 244 -15.57 8.31 7.51
N LEU A 245 -16.59 8.10 6.66
CA LEU A 245 -17.14 9.15 5.79
C LEU A 245 -17.97 10.14 6.60
N THR A 246 -18.77 9.64 7.56
CA THR A 246 -19.63 10.41 8.46
C THR A 246 -20.17 9.49 9.58
N SER A 247 -20.98 10.01 10.50
CA SER A 247 -21.77 9.23 11.45
C SER A 247 -23.28 9.37 11.20
N LEU A 248 -24.01 8.27 11.41
CA LEU A 248 -25.47 8.19 11.27
C LEU A 248 -26.09 8.15 12.66
N LYS A 249 -27.06 9.02 12.93
CA LYS A 249 -27.70 9.13 14.24
C LYS A 249 -28.68 7.99 14.49
N LEU A 250 -28.90 7.64 15.76
CA LEU A 250 -29.98 6.73 16.16
C LEU A 250 -31.31 7.18 15.55
N GLY A 251 -32.03 6.26 14.90
CA GLY A 251 -33.29 6.52 14.19
C GLY A 251 -33.15 7.07 12.77
N GLN A 252 -31.92 7.31 12.28
CA GLN A 252 -31.71 7.80 10.91
C GLN A 252 -32.02 6.71 9.88
N LYS A 253 -32.81 7.06 8.86
CA LYS A 253 -33.18 6.15 7.76
C LYS A 253 -32.11 6.09 6.67
N VAL A 254 -31.97 4.91 6.07
CA VAL A 254 -31.04 4.62 4.97
C VAL A 254 -31.68 3.73 3.91
N ASP A 255 -31.24 3.88 2.66
CA ASP A 255 -31.52 2.91 1.59
C ASP A 255 -30.41 1.85 1.58
N ILE A 256 -30.76 0.57 1.48
CA ILE A 256 -29.81 -0.55 1.46
C ILE A 256 -29.67 -1.05 0.02
N PHE A 257 -28.46 -1.12 -0.50
CA PHE A 257 -28.17 -1.69 -1.82
C PHE A 257 -27.88 -3.19 -1.75
N LYS A 258 -27.00 -3.60 -0.84
CA LYS A 258 -26.57 -4.98 -0.67
C LYS A 258 -25.98 -5.24 0.70
N GLU A 259 -26.00 -6.49 1.13
CA GLU A 259 -25.22 -7.00 2.27
C GLU A 259 -23.92 -7.62 1.76
N GLU A 260 -22.81 -7.30 2.43
CA GLU A 260 -21.51 -7.90 2.16
C GLU A 260 -20.68 -7.97 3.44
N ASN A 261 -20.21 -9.17 3.80
CA ASN A 261 -19.30 -9.40 4.93
C ASN A 261 -19.78 -8.86 6.29
N GLY A 262 -21.08 -8.87 6.56
CA GLY A 262 -21.65 -8.34 7.81
C GLY A 262 -21.87 -6.83 7.81
N TRP A 263 -21.73 -6.17 6.66
CA TRP A 263 -22.02 -4.76 6.47
C TRP A 263 -23.13 -4.58 5.44
N TYR A 264 -23.96 -3.55 5.62
CA TYR A 264 -24.80 -3.05 4.56
C TYR A 264 -24.07 -1.94 3.81
N LYS A 265 -24.08 -2.02 2.48
CA LYS A 265 -23.82 -0.86 1.64
C LYS A 265 -25.11 -0.04 1.58
N VAL A 266 -25.06 1.19 2.03
CA VAL A 266 -26.23 2.04 2.21
C VAL A 266 -26.03 3.42 1.60
N ARG A 267 -27.14 4.08 1.25
CA ARG A 267 -27.23 5.52 1.00
C ARG A 267 -27.91 6.17 2.20
N ALA A 268 -27.26 7.17 2.79
CA ALA A 268 -27.78 7.92 3.91
C ALA A 268 -27.90 9.41 3.58
N LYS A 269 -29.00 10.07 3.97
CA LYS A 269 -29.16 11.53 3.88
C LYS A 269 -28.46 12.20 5.06
N VAL A 270 -27.52 13.09 4.79
CA VAL A 270 -26.73 13.81 5.80
C VAL A 270 -26.95 15.32 5.63
N THR A 271 -27.07 16.03 6.75
CA THR A 271 -27.15 17.50 6.77
C THR A 271 -25.86 18.10 7.28
N SER A 272 -25.21 18.96 6.50
CA SER A 272 -24.07 19.77 6.94
C SER A 272 -24.28 21.23 6.53
N ASN A 273 -24.07 22.17 7.45
CA ASN A 273 -24.20 23.62 7.20
C ASN A 273 -25.50 24.02 6.48
N SER A 274 -26.64 23.43 6.88
CA SER A 274 -27.97 23.64 6.28
C SER A 274 -28.18 23.05 4.88
N TYR A 275 -27.28 22.19 4.40
CA TYR A 275 -27.42 21.48 3.12
C TYR A 275 -27.61 19.97 3.34
N ASN A 276 -28.58 19.38 2.63
CA ASN A 276 -28.85 17.94 2.61
C ASN A 276 -28.17 17.29 1.40
N TYR A 277 -27.39 16.25 1.61
CA TYR A 277 -26.79 15.46 0.54
C TYR A 277 -26.76 13.97 0.91
N ASP A 278 -26.70 13.11 -0.12
CA ASP A 278 -26.62 11.66 0.06
C ASP A 278 -25.15 11.24 0.23
N VAL A 279 -24.89 10.33 1.17
CA VAL A 279 -23.58 9.70 1.36
C VAL A 279 -23.75 8.20 1.20
N ILE A 280 -23.00 7.60 0.26
CA ILE A 280 -22.98 6.15 0.06
C ILE A 280 -21.77 5.57 0.78
N GLY A 281 -21.99 4.57 1.63
CA GLY A 281 -20.94 3.91 2.38
C GLY A 281 -21.40 2.60 2.98
N TYR A 282 -20.58 2.02 3.86
CA TYR A 282 -20.82 0.77 4.54
C TYR A 282 -21.04 1.00 6.03
N VAL A 283 -22.11 0.42 6.56
CA VAL A 283 -22.45 0.43 7.99
C VAL A 283 -22.62 -1.01 8.47
N TYR A 284 -22.17 -1.30 9.69
CA TYR A 284 -22.24 -2.66 10.22
C TYR A 284 -23.70 -3.08 10.40
N LYS A 285 -24.07 -4.26 9.91
CA LYS A 285 -25.48 -4.63 9.75
C LYS A 285 -26.26 -4.68 11.07
N ASP A 286 -25.59 -5.03 12.16
CA ASP A 286 -26.20 -5.12 13.49
C ASP A 286 -26.65 -3.76 14.05
N TYR A 287 -26.27 -2.66 13.40
CA TYR A 287 -26.74 -1.31 13.72
C TYR A 287 -27.81 -0.78 12.76
N ILE A 288 -28.29 -1.57 11.79
CA ILE A 288 -29.38 -1.22 10.89
C ILE A 288 -30.54 -2.22 11.00
N LYS A 289 -31.70 -1.75 11.43
CA LYS A 289 -32.93 -2.54 11.45
C LYS A 289 -33.53 -2.44 10.05
N SER A 290 -33.34 -3.47 9.24
CA SER A 290 -33.82 -3.47 7.86
C SER A 290 -35.34 -3.68 7.80
N SER A 291 -35.95 -3.11 6.77
CA SER A 291 -37.35 -3.28 6.39
C SER A 291 -37.39 -3.47 4.88
N SER A 292 -37.64 -4.71 4.46
CA SER A 292 -37.87 -5.04 3.05
C SER A 292 -39.12 -4.33 2.55
N PHE A 293 -39.11 -3.90 1.29
CA PHE A 293 -40.31 -3.34 0.66
C PHE A 293 -41.42 -4.41 0.67
N GLU A 294 -42.56 -4.12 1.28
CA GLU A 294 -43.74 -4.97 1.17
C GLU A 294 -44.23 -4.95 -0.29
N GLU A 295 -44.42 -6.12 -0.89
CA GLU A 295 -45.00 -6.24 -2.22
C GLU A 295 -46.50 -5.88 -2.16
N GLU A 296 -46.89 -4.83 -2.91
CA GLU A 296 -48.28 -4.67 -3.32
C GLU A 296 -48.71 -5.91 -4.13
N LYS A 297 -49.84 -6.50 -3.74
CA LYS A 297 -50.44 -7.66 -4.41
C LYS A 297 -50.63 -7.39 -5.92
N PRO A 298 -50.02 -8.17 -6.81
CA PRO A 298 -50.32 -8.06 -8.22
C PRO A 298 -51.60 -8.80 -8.57
N ASN A 299 -52.44 -8.10 -9.33
CA ASN A 299 -53.60 -8.63 -10.03
C ASN A 299 -53.15 -9.56 -11.17
N ASN A 300 -53.91 -10.63 -11.40
CA ASN A 300 -53.64 -11.72 -12.34
C ASN A 300 -53.37 -11.25 -13.78
N ASN A 301 -52.20 -11.60 -14.32
CA ASN A 301 -52.05 -12.35 -15.58
C ASN A 301 -50.59 -12.33 -16.07
N THR A 302 -49.83 -13.41 -15.84
CA THR A 302 -48.69 -13.79 -16.70
C THR A 302 -48.55 -15.33 -16.74
N PRO A 303 -48.22 -15.93 -17.89
CA PRO A 303 -48.27 -17.38 -18.10
C PRO A 303 -47.07 -18.14 -17.49
N SER A 304 -47.37 -19.38 -17.09
CA SER A 304 -46.48 -20.41 -16.57
C SER A 304 -45.35 -20.81 -17.53
N THR A 305 -44.12 -20.96 -17.03
CA THR A 305 -43.01 -21.62 -17.72
C THR A 305 -42.35 -22.70 -16.85
N GLY A 306 -42.64 -23.98 -17.19
CA GLY A 306 -41.76 -25.15 -17.15
C GLY A 306 -41.05 -25.58 -15.85
N ASN A 307 -41.57 -26.63 -15.20
CA ASN A 307 -40.97 -27.27 -14.04
C ASN A 307 -39.69 -28.06 -14.41
N LYS A 308 -38.52 -27.65 -13.88
CA LYS A 308 -37.26 -28.39 -14.03
C LYS A 308 -37.19 -29.51 -12.98
N LYS A 309 -36.57 -30.66 -13.29
CA LYS A 309 -36.34 -31.76 -12.33
C LYS A 309 -34.87 -31.85 -11.95
N GLY A 310 -34.58 -32.21 -10.70
CA GLY A 310 -33.24 -32.46 -10.20
C GLY A 310 -33.14 -33.73 -9.37
N LYS A 311 -31.94 -34.28 -9.26
CA LYS A 311 -31.60 -35.47 -8.48
C LYS A 311 -30.61 -35.11 -7.38
N VAL A 312 -30.83 -35.60 -6.17
CA VAL A 312 -29.92 -35.40 -5.04
C VAL A 312 -28.67 -36.26 -5.23
N ILE A 313 -27.48 -35.66 -5.17
CA ILE A 313 -26.19 -36.34 -5.34
C ILE A 313 -25.17 -35.94 -4.26
N ASN A 314 -24.13 -36.75 -4.09
CA ASN A 314 -22.97 -36.49 -3.24
C ASN A 314 -23.28 -36.31 -1.74
N ILE A 315 -24.22 -37.08 -1.20
CA ILE A 315 -24.50 -37.12 0.25
C ILE A 315 -24.36 -38.54 0.82
N SER A 316 -23.75 -38.67 2.01
CA SER A 316 -23.53 -39.96 2.71
C SER A 316 -24.66 -40.35 3.68
N SER A 317 -25.55 -39.42 4.03
CA SER A 317 -26.70 -39.64 4.91
C SER A 317 -27.97 -38.97 4.36
N THR A 318 -28.28 -37.75 4.79
CA THR A 318 -29.48 -37.02 4.38
C THR A 318 -29.18 -35.54 4.13
N LEU A 319 -29.83 -34.95 3.12
CA LEU A 319 -29.80 -33.53 2.78
C LEU A 319 -30.98 -32.83 3.45
N ASN A 320 -30.73 -31.82 4.27
CA ASN A 320 -31.79 -31.07 4.93
C ASN A 320 -32.56 -30.20 3.93
N VAL A 321 -33.88 -30.33 3.93
CA VAL A 321 -34.81 -29.41 3.26
C VAL A 321 -35.20 -28.34 4.27
N ARG A 322 -35.03 -27.07 3.90
CA ARG A 322 -35.21 -25.94 4.81
C ARG A 322 -36.38 -25.06 4.39
N GLY A 323 -36.98 -24.36 5.36
CA GLY A 323 -38.07 -23.42 5.11
C GLY A 323 -37.65 -22.12 4.42
N GLY A 324 -36.34 -21.90 4.24
CA GLY A 324 -35.77 -20.74 3.54
C GLY A 324 -34.37 -21.04 2.98
N ALA A 325 -33.92 -20.25 2.00
CA ALA A 325 -32.62 -20.38 1.32
C ALA A 325 -31.42 -19.95 2.21
N SER A 326 -31.27 -20.58 3.38
CA SER A 326 -30.21 -20.31 4.34
C SER A 326 -29.92 -21.53 5.22
N THR A 327 -28.67 -21.72 5.64
CA THR A 327 -28.27 -22.77 6.59
C THR A 327 -28.81 -22.54 8.00
N SER A 328 -29.24 -21.32 8.33
CA SER A 328 -29.90 -20.96 9.59
C SER A 328 -31.42 -21.13 9.56
N ALA A 329 -32.02 -21.37 8.38
CA ALA A 329 -33.46 -21.59 8.29
C ALA A 329 -33.86 -22.94 8.89
N ASN A 330 -35.05 -22.99 9.48
CA ASN A 330 -35.61 -24.19 10.10
C ASN A 330 -35.58 -25.36 9.11
N VAL A 331 -35.09 -26.52 9.56
CA VAL A 331 -35.17 -27.76 8.78
C VAL A 331 -36.61 -28.25 8.82
N ILE A 332 -37.24 -28.34 7.65
CA ILE A 332 -38.63 -28.76 7.47
C ILE A 332 -38.75 -30.17 6.90
N GLY A 333 -37.62 -30.81 6.59
CA GLY A 333 -37.57 -32.18 6.12
C GLY A 333 -36.16 -32.58 5.69
N SER A 334 -36.06 -33.74 5.05
CA SER A 334 -34.80 -34.26 4.53
C SER A 334 -34.99 -35.10 3.27
N LEU A 335 -33.96 -35.18 2.44
CA LEU A 335 -33.86 -36.00 1.23
C LEU A 335 -32.65 -36.95 1.32
N ARG A 336 -32.69 -38.06 0.61
CA ARG A 336 -31.60 -39.05 0.51
C ARG A 336 -30.90 -38.96 -0.84
N ASN A 337 -29.70 -39.55 -0.90
CA ASN A 337 -28.92 -39.60 -2.12
C ASN A 337 -29.71 -40.36 -3.20
N GLY A 338 -29.92 -39.74 -4.36
CA GLY A 338 -30.70 -40.28 -5.46
C GLY A 338 -32.16 -39.83 -5.49
N ASP A 339 -32.69 -39.17 -4.46
CA ASP A 339 -34.06 -38.64 -4.47
C ASP A 339 -34.24 -37.61 -5.59
N GLU A 340 -35.39 -37.64 -6.26
CA GLU A 340 -35.74 -36.66 -7.29
C GLU A 340 -36.63 -35.56 -6.73
N VAL A 341 -36.38 -34.32 -7.17
CA VAL A 341 -37.10 -33.12 -6.73
C VAL A 341 -37.50 -32.28 -7.93
N GLU A 342 -38.67 -31.65 -7.82
CA GLU A 342 -39.12 -30.64 -8.77
C GLU A 342 -38.58 -29.28 -8.34
N ILE A 343 -37.76 -28.67 -9.19
CA ILE A 343 -37.13 -27.38 -8.98
C ILE A 343 -38.05 -26.29 -9.53
N LYS A 344 -38.50 -25.41 -8.64
CA LYS A 344 -39.31 -24.23 -8.98
C LYS A 344 -38.44 -23.04 -9.36
N ASN A 345 -37.33 -22.85 -8.65
CA ASN A 345 -36.42 -21.73 -8.87
C ASN A 345 -34.99 -22.06 -8.38
N THR A 346 -33.98 -21.37 -8.91
CA THR A 346 -32.58 -21.50 -8.50
C THR A 346 -32.07 -20.15 -8.03
N LEU A 347 -31.68 -20.08 -6.76
CA LEU A 347 -31.09 -18.92 -6.10
C LEU A 347 -29.58 -19.16 -5.90
N THR A 348 -28.81 -18.12 -5.61
CA THR A 348 -27.35 -18.25 -5.36
C THR A 348 -27.10 -19.20 -4.18
N GLY A 349 -26.61 -20.40 -4.49
CA GLY A 349 -26.33 -21.47 -3.52
C GLY A 349 -27.51 -22.34 -3.11
N TRP A 350 -28.75 -22.07 -3.54
CA TRP A 350 -29.96 -22.78 -3.12
C TRP A 350 -30.95 -23.05 -4.26
N CYS A 351 -31.68 -24.16 -4.17
CA CYS A 351 -32.74 -24.57 -5.09
C CYS A 351 -34.03 -24.53 -4.30
N GLU A 352 -35.02 -23.79 -4.80
CA GLU A 352 -36.39 -23.92 -4.32
C GLU A 352 -37.00 -25.15 -4.97
N ILE A 353 -37.44 -26.09 -4.14
CA ILE A 353 -38.05 -27.34 -4.55
C ILE A 353 -39.49 -27.42 -4.05
N ASN A 354 -40.29 -28.20 -4.76
CA ASN A 354 -41.55 -28.68 -4.25
C ASN A 354 -41.30 -29.85 -3.28
N TYR A 355 -41.57 -29.66 -1.99
CA TYR A 355 -41.41 -30.67 -0.95
C TYR A 355 -42.75 -30.89 -0.22
N ASN A 356 -43.37 -32.06 -0.45
CA ASN A 356 -44.69 -32.42 0.11
C ASN A 356 -45.79 -31.36 -0.15
N GLY A 357 -45.80 -30.77 -1.35
CA GLY A 357 -46.78 -29.75 -1.75
C GLY A 357 -46.52 -28.35 -1.18
N LYS A 358 -45.40 -28.14 -0.49
CA LYS A 358 -44.94 -26.83 0.02
C LYS A 358 -43.59 -26.46 -0.60
N SER A 359 -43.24 -25.18 -0.59
CA SER A 359 -41.89 -24.75 -0.99
C SER A 359 -40.88 -25.08 0.10
N GLY A 360 -39.79 -25.72 -0.29
CA GLY A 360 -38.63 -26.00 0.56
C GLY A 360 -37.34 -25.68 -0.19
N TYR A 361 -36.25 -25.47 0.54
CA TYR A 361 -34.97 -25.05 -0.02
C TYR A 361 -33.87 -26.05 0.31
N VAL A 362 -33.10 -26.42 -0.71
CA VAL A 362 -31.96 -27.34 -0.61
C VAL A 362 -30.73 -26.73 -1.27
N SER A 363 -29.52 -27.08 -0.83
CA SER A 363 -28.30 -26.51 -1.42
C SER A 363 -28.07 -27.04 -2.84
N ASN A 364 -27.73 -26.13 -3.77
CA ASN A 364 -27.46 -26.49 -5.18
C ASN A 364 -26.27 -27.43 -5.33
N SER A 365 -25.34 -27.41 -4.36
CA SER A 365 -24.17 -28.28 -4.34
C SER A 365 -24.51 -29.77 -4.30
N TYR A 366 -25.75 -30.12 -3.96
CA TYR A 366 -26.22 -31.49 -3.84
C TYR A 366 -27.33 -31.84 -4.84
N ILE A 367 -27.61 -30.99 -5.83
CA ILE A 367 -28.65 -31.22 -6.83
C ILE A 367 -28.04 -31.27 -8.23
N GLN A 368 -28.16 -32.42 -8.90
CA GLN A 368 -27.88 -32.59 -10.33
C GLN A 368 -29.16 -32.37 -11.13
N ILE A 369 -29.18 -31.41 -12.05
CA ILE A 369 -30.33 -31.18 -12.92
C ILE A 369 -30.45 -32.34 -13.93
N ILE A 370 -31.67 -32.87 -14.11
CA ILE A 370 -31.97 -33.91 -15.10
C ILE A 370 -32.61 -33.23 -16.31
N ASP A 371 -31.81 -32.90 -17.32
CA ASP A 371 -32.31 -32.44 -18.61
C ASP A 371 -32.48 -33.63 -19.56
N ASN A 372 -33.73 -34.04 -19.80
CA ASN A 372 -34.05 -35.05 -20.81
C ASN A 372 -34.15 -34.40 -22.20
N SER A 373 -33.02 -34.23 -22.89
CA SER A 373 -33.00 -34.09 -24.35
C SER A 373 -31.60 -34.28 -24.91
N THR A 374 -31.34 -35.47 -25.46
CA THR A 374 -30.16 -35.77 -26.29
C THR A 374 -30.42 -35.49 -27.78
N THR A 375 -29.33 -35.16 -28.47
CA THR A 375 -29.01 -35.20 -29.93
C THR A 375 -29.40 -33.99 -30.82
N PRO A 376 -28.58 -33.68 -31.86
CA PRO A 376 -28.01 -32.35 -32.05
C PRO A 376 -28.39 -31.69 -33.39
N THR A 377 -28.44 -30.36 -33.42
CA THR A 377 -28.39 -29.57 -34.65
C THR A 377 -27.61 -28.28 -34.42
N GLU A 378 -26.57 -28.08 -35.22
CA GLU A 378 -25.81 -26.85 -35.47
C GLU A 378 -26.54 -26.01 -36.56
N PRO A 379 -26.31 -24.69 -36.80
CA PRO A 379 -25.57 -23.62 -36.07
C PRO A 379 -26.39 -22.34 -35.79
N GLU A 380 -25.91 -21.47 -34.89
CA GLU A 380 -25.64 -20.05 -35.19
C GLU A 380 -24.74 -19.46 -34.07
N LYS A 381 -23.66 -18.76 -34.43
CA LYS A 381 -22.65 -18.25 -33.49
C LYS A 381 -23.15 -17.05 -32.69
N GLU A 382 -23.43 -17.26 -31.41
CA GLU A 382 -23.38 -16.20 -30.39
C GLU A 382 -21.92 -15.89 -29.99
N PRO A 383 -21.59 -14.64 -29.61
CA PRO A 383 -20.24 -14.28 -29.21
C PRO A 383 -19.85 -14.99 -27.90
N GLU A 384 -18.75 -15.74 -27.93
CA GLU A 384 -18.18 -16.41 -26.76
C GLU A 384 -17.91 -15.39 -25.63
N VAL A 385 -18.60 -15.56 -24.50
CA VAL A 385 -18.20 -14.94 -23.24
C VAL A 385 -16.96 -15.70 -22.76
N GLU A 386 -15.79 -15.05 -22.85
CA GLU A 386 -14.50 -15.62 -22.46
C GLU A 386 -14.54 -16.01 -20.96
N LYS A 387 -14.57 -17.32 -20.66
CA LYS A 387 -14.56 -17.83 -19.29
C LYS A 387 -13.27 -17.42 -18.58
N THR A 388 -13.37 -16.91 -17.36
CA THR A 388 -12.20 -16.48 -16.60
C THR A 388 -11.49 -17.68 -15.96
N ILE A 389 -10.23 -17.49 -15.54
CA ILE A 389 -9.46 -18.51 -14.80
C ILE A 389 -10.19 -18.96 -13.52
N VAL A 390 -10.91 -18.03 -12.89
CA VAL A 390 -11.68 -18.27 -11.66
C VAL A 390 -12.89 -19.18 -11.91
N ASP A 391 -13.45 -19.13 -13.12
CA ASP A 391 -14.58 -19.99 -13.50
C ASP A 391 -14.13 -21.44 -13.77
N LEU A 392 -12.86 -21.64 -14.13
CA LEU A 392 -12.29 -22.93 -14.52
C LEU A 392 -11.58 -23.67 -13.37
N ILE A 393 -10.99 -22.95 -12.41
CA ILE A 393 -10.24 -23.56 -11.30
C ILE A 393 -11.06 -23.54 -9.99
N LYS A 394 -11.46 -24.71 -9.51
CA LYS A 394 -12.30 -24.87 -8.31
C LYS A 394 -11.52 -24.73 -7.00
N ASP A 395 -10.26 -25.19 -6.97
CA ASP A 395 -9.41 -25.14 -5.79
C ASP A 395 -8.58 -23.86 -5.79
N ARG A 396 -8.77 -23.03 -4.77
CA ARG A 396 -8.13 -21.71 -4.68
C ARG A 396 -7.26 -21.60 -3.44
N HIS A 397 -6.04 -21.11 -3.62
CA HIS A 397 -5.02 -21.04 -2.56
C HIS A 397 -4.71 -19.59 -2.21
N ASN A 398 -5.15 -19.16 -1.03
CA ASN A 398 -4.98 -17.78 -0.56
C ASN A 398 -3.51 -17.40 -0.43
N ILE A 399 -3.17 -16.17 -0.84
CA ILE A 399 -1.83 -15.60 -0.70
C ILE A 399 -1.56 -15.14 0.74
N ILE A 400 -2.60 -14.66 1.44
CA ILE A 400 -2.54 -14.29 2.85
C ILE A 400 -2.82 -15.53 3.71
N GLY A 401 -1.99 -15.78 4.72
CA GLY A 401 -2.19 -16.87 5.67
C GLY A 401 -0.90 -17.56 6.11
N THR A 402 -1.07 -18.72 6.74
CA THR A 402 0.05 -19.56 7.20
C THR A 402 0.56 -20.43 6.05
N SER A 403 1.89 -20.52 5.91
CA SER A 403 2.53 -21.43 4.96
C SER A 403 2.13 -22.89 5.23
N GLU A 404 1.91 -23.66 4.17
CA GLU A 404 1.62 -25.09 4.26
C GLU A 404 2.90 -25.93 4.37
N VAL A 405 4.01 -25.40 3.87
CA VAL A 405 5.34 -26.00 4.00
C VAL A 405 6.02 -25.34 5.19
N THR A 406 6.75 -26.13 5.98
CA THR A 406 7.59 -25.58 7.05
C THR A 406 8.92 -25.09 6.50
N LYS A 407 9.57 -24.20 7.25
CA LYS A 407 10.90 -23.68 6.90
C LYS A 407 11.93 -24.77 6.63
N GLU A 408 11.94 -25.81 7.47
CA GLU A 408 12.90 -26.92 7.34
C GLU A 408 12.59 -27.86 6.18
N GLN A 409 11.31 -28.14 5.91
CA GLN A 409 10.92 -28.88 4.71
C GLN A 409 11.37 -28.18 3.44
N PHE A 410 11.23 -26.85 3.38
CA PHE A 410 11.63 -26.07 2.21
C PHE A 410 13.16 -26.02 2.03
N LYS A 411 13.92 -25.88 3.14
CA LYS A 411 15.39 -25.99 3.09
C LYS A 411 15.83 -27.35 2.59
N GLN A 412 15.22 -28.43 3.09
CA GLN A 412 15.53 -29.79 2.66
C GLN A 412 15.19 -30.00 1.17
N PHE A 413 14.04 -29.52 0.71
CA PHE A 413 13.63 -29.56 -0.70
C PHE A 413 14.69 -28.93 -1.60
N LEU A 414 15.14 -27.73 -1.25
CA LEU A 414 16.14 -26.99 -2.03
C LEU A 414 17.52 -27.67 -1.99
N LYS A 415 17.90 -28.24 -0.84
CA LYS A 415 19.13 -29.02 -0.73
C LYS A 415 19.11 -30.26 -1.62
N ASN A 416 17.98 -30.98 -1.66
CA ASN A 416 17.80 -32.19 -2.45
C ASN A 416 17.80 -31.94 -3.97
N LYS A 417 17.59 -30.70 -4.43
CA LYS A 417 17.77 -30.35 -5.85
C LYS A 417 19.22 -30.44 -6.32
N ASN A 418 20.19 -30.36 -5.41
CA ASN A 418 21.62 -30.40 -5.74
C ASN A 418 22.02 -29.37 -6.81
N ILE A 419 21.49 -28.16 -6.70
CA ILE A 419 21.75 -27.02 -7.60
C ILE A 419 22.67 -26.03 -6.90
N SER A 420 23.63 -25.45 -7.63
CA SER A 420 24.37 -24.28 -7.18
C SER A 420 23.55 -23.02 -7.44
N TYR A 421 23.06 -22.39 -6.36
CA TYR A 421 22.16 -21.24 -6.45
C TYR A 421 22.93 -19.93 -6.60
N LYS A 422 22.58 -19.11 -7.60
CA LYS A 422 23.20 -17.79 -7.80
C LYS A 422 22.48 -16.74 -6.94
N LEU A 423 22.90 -16.63 -5.68
CA LEU A 423 22.32 -15.70 -4.70
C LEU A 423 23.41 -14.89 -4.01
N ASN A 424 23.05 -13.69 -3.56
CA ASN A 424 23.90 -12.87 -2.68
C ASN A 424 23.74 -13.26 -1.18
N SER A 425 23.28 -14.48 -0.93
CA SER A 425 23.12 -15.13 0.38
C SER A 425 23.26 -16.64 0.20
N THR A 426 23.30 -17.41 1.29
CA THR A 426 23.05 -18.85 1.17
C THR A 426 21.57 -19.11 0.85
N ILE A 427 21.28 -20.32 0.37
CA ILE A 427 19.89 -20.72 0.09
C ILE A 427 19.10 -20.89 1.40
N GLU A 428 19.75 -21.33 2.46
CA GLU A 428 19.15 -21.44 3.80
C GLU A 428 18.81 -20.07 4.37
N GLU A 429 19.71 -19.09 4.23
CA GLU A 429 19.49 -17.71 4.67
C GLU A 429 18.36 -17.05 3.86
N PHE A 430 18.29 -17.30 2.55
CA PHE A 430 17.17 -16.85 1.72
C PHE A 430 15.82 -17.36 2.26
N VAL A 431 15.75 -18.65 2.61
CA VAL A 431 14.54 -19.25 3.19
C VAL A 431 14.23 -18.63 4.56
N ASP A 432 15.21 -18.46 5.44
CA ASP A 432 15.01 -17.82 6.74
C ASP A 432 14.44 -16.40 6.60
N ILE A 433 15.03 -15.57 5.74
CA ILE A 433 14.57 -14.20 5.46
C ILE A 433 13.14 -14.21 4.89
N ALA A 434 12.82 -15.13 3.96
CA ALA A 434 11.49 -15.24 3.39
C ALA A 434 10.43 -15.53 4.46
N TYR A 435 10.69 -16.44 5.40
CA TYR A 435 9.75 -16.73 6.49
C TYR A 435 9.61 -15.55 7.47
N GLU A 436 10.70 -14.88 7.80
CA GLU A 436 10.68 -13.71 8.70
C GLU A 436 9.88 -12.55 8.11
N GLU A 437 10.19 -12.13 6.89
CA GLU A 437 9.51 -10.99 6.23
C GLU A 437 8.03 -11.32 5.94
N SER A 438 7.74 -12.56 5.56
CA SER A 438 6.38 -13.02 5.27
C SER A 438 5.50 -13.02 6.52
N ALA A 439 6.04 -13.46 7.66
CA ALA A 439 5.34 -13.45 8.95
C ALA A 439 4.95 -12.03 9.40
N ILE A 440 5.76 -11.02 9.06
CA ILE A 440 5.44 -9.61 9.35
C ILE A 440 4.19 -9.21 8.55
N GLU A 441 4.17 -9.44 7.25
CA GLU A 441 3.09 -8.94 6.39
C GLU A 441 1.84 -9.84 6.36
N GLY A 442 1.94 -11.08 6.86
CA GLY A 442 0.87 -12.08 6.83
C GLY A 442 0.74 -12.79 5.48
N VAL A 443 1.76 -12.67 4.63
CA VAL A 443 1.85 -13.39 3.34
C VAL A 443 2.42 -14.78 3.60
N ARG A 444 1.99 -15.76 2.81
CA ARG A 444 2.53 -17.12 2.84
C ARG A 444 3.96 -17.18 2.31
N ALA A 445 4.91 -17.62 3.13
CA ALA A 445 6.33 -17.70 2.76
C ALA A 445 6.61 -18.79 1.71
N ASP A 446 5.87 -19.89 1.74
CA ASP A 446 5.98 -20.95 0.74
C ASP A 446 5.61 -20.47 -0.67
N ILE A 447 4.65 -19.55 -0.79
CA ILE A 447 4.32 -18.84 -2.05
C ILE A 447 5.46 -17.97 -2.51
N VAL A 448 6.03 -17.14 -1.62
CA VAL A 448 7.14 -16.23 -1.94
C VAL A 448 8.34 -17.01 -2.50
N ILE A 449 8.69 -18.12 -1.85
CA ILE A 449 9.83 -18.93 -2.27
C ILE A 449 9.50 -19.70 -3.56
N ALA A 450 8.33 -20.36 -3.65
CA ALA A 450 7.94 -21.11 -4.85
C ALA A 450 7.83 -20.20 -6.09
N GLN A 451 7.26 -19.00 -5.93
CA GLN A 451 7.24 -17.98 -6.97
C GLN A 451 8.67 -17.58 -7.37
N SER A 452 9.56 -17.38 -6.40
CA SER A 452 10.96 -17.05 -6.68
C SER A 452 11.67 -18.11 -7.53
N LEU A 453 11.44 -19.39 -7.21
CA LEU A 453 12.00 -20.51 -7.99
C LEU A 453 11.45 -20.53 -9.42
N HIS A 454 10.16 -20.24 -9.60
CA HIS A 454 9.54 -20.20 -10.91
C HIS A 454 10.09 -19.03 -11.75
N GLU A 455 10.09 -17.82 -11.19
CA GLU A 455 10.48 -16.58 -11.89
C GLU A 455 11.97 -16.54 -12.27
N THR A 456 12.83 -17.07 -11.40
CA THR A 456 14.29 -17.05 -11.62
C THR A 456 14.83 -18.32 -12.26
N GLY A 457 13.97 -19.33 -12.48
CA GLY A 457 14.41 -20.67 -12.90
C GLY A 457 15.38 -21.29 -11.91
N TYR A 458 14.98 -21.43 -10.64
CA TYR A 458 15.80 -21.93 -9.53
C TYR A 458 17.08 -21.11 -9.28
N PHE A 459 16.94 -19.78 -9.30
CA PHE A 459 18.03 -18.82 -9.12
C PHE A 459 19.17 -19.01 -10.13
N GLN A 460 18.85 -19.52 -11.33
CA GLN A 460 19.82 -19.64 -12.42
C GLN A 460 19.80 -18.43 -13.35
N TYR A 461 18.65 -17.75 -13.40
CA TYR A 461 18.31 -16.59 -14.23
C TYR A 461 18.42 -16.89 -15.73
N GLY A 462 17.40 -16.51 -16.50
CA GLY A 462 17.35 -16.73 -17.95
C GLY A 462 16.88 -15.52 -18.77
N GLY A 463 16.61 -14.40 -18.09
CA GLY A 463 16.08 -13.17 -18.69
C GLY A 463 16.93 -11.95 -18.33
N ILE A 464 16.32 -10.76 -18.39
CA ILE A 464 17.00 -9.49 -18.13
C ILE A 464 17.37 -9.28 -16.65
N VAL A 465 16.70 -9.99 -15.73
CA VAL A 465 17.00 -9.96 -14.29
C VAL A 465 18.21 -10.83 -13.98
N LYS A 466 19.15 -10.28 -13.19
CA LYS A 466 20.44 -10.88 -12.87
C LYS A 466 20.58 -11.16 -11.37
N PRO A 467 21.48 -12.08 -10.95
CA PRO A 467 21.72 -12.39 -9.53
C PRO A 467 21.99 -11.16 -8.65
N GLU A 468 22.74 -10.18 -9.15
CA GLU A 468 23.10 -8.95 -8.45
C GLU A 468 21.91 -8.00 -8.19
N ASP A 469 20.79 -8.18 -8.89
CA ASP A 469 19.63 -7.29 -8.77
C ASP A 469 18.81 -7.56 -7.49
N ASN A 470 19.01 -8.70 -6.82
CA ASN A 470 18.19 -9.18 -5.71
C ASN A 470 16.67 -9.14 -6.02
N ASN A 471 16.30 -9.33 -7.28
CA ASN A 471 14.92 -9.26 -7.74
C ASN A 471 14.41 -10.67 -8.06
N PHE A 472 13.79 -11.30 -7.06
CA PHE A 472 13.43 -12.71 -7.14
C PHE A 472 12.08 -12.97 -7.82
N SER A 473 11.35 -11.92 -8.20
CA SER A 473 9.98 -12.04 -8.71
C SER A 473 9.71 -11.25 -10.00
N GLY A 474 10.78 -10.84 -10.68
CA GLY A 474 10.68 -10.16 -11.97
C GLY A 474 10.11 -8.73 -11.89
N LEU A 475 10.13 -8.09 -10.72
CA LEU A 475 9.51 -6.77 -10.55
C LEU A 475 10.12 -5.75 -11.51
N GLY A 476 9.27 -5.12 -12.31
CA GLY A 476 9.68 -4.10 -13.27
C GLY A 476 10.41 -4.62 -14.51
N ALA A 477 10.56 -5.94 -14.68
CA ALA A 477 11.18 -6.51 -15.87
C ALA A 477 10.18 -6.51 -17.04
N THR A 478 10.26 -5.49 -17.92
CA THR A 478 9.44 -5.42 -19.14
C THR A 478 10.36 -5.62 -20.34
N GLY A 479 10.24 -6.75 -21.05
CA GLY A 479 11.21 -7.26 -22.03
C GLY A 479 11.57 -6.41 -23.26
N ASN A 480 11.26 -5.11 -23.27
CA ASN A 480 11.60 -4.14 -24.34
C ASN A 480 12.59 -3.04 -23.89
N GLY A 481 13.34 -3.25 -22.80
CA GLY A 481 14.44 -2.39 -22.37
C GLY A 481 15.21 -3.02 -21.20
N ASP A 482 16.42 -2.53 -20.90
CA ASP A 482 17.22 -2.98 -19.74
C ASP A 482 16.60 -2.59 -18.36
N GLU A 483 15.36 -2.08 -18.36
CA GLU A 483 14.64 -1.65 -17.18
C GLU A 483 14.15 -2.86 -16.37
N ARG A 484 14.62 -2.92 -15.13
CA ARG A 484 14.24 -3.89 -14.09
C ARG A 484 14.49 -3.26 -12.73
N ASN A 485 13.70 -3.63 -11.72
CA ASN A 485 13.99 -3.17 -10.37
C ASN A 485 15.23 -3.89 -9.82
N THR A 486 16.04 -3.15 -9.07
CA THR A 486 17.18 -3.69 -8.31
C THR A 486 17.03 -3.33 -6.84
N PHE A 487 17.46 -4.22 -5.96
CA PHE A 487 17.32 -4.08 -4.52
C PHE A 487 18.67 -4.23 -3.82
N SER A 488 18.91 -3.42 -2.80
CA SER A 488 20.21 -3.31 -2.13
C SER A 488 20.64 -4.56 -1.37
N SER A 489 19.71 -5.47 -1.05
CA SER A 489 20.00 -6.75 -0.40
C SER A 489 18.91 -7.78 -0.68
N VAL A 490 19.22 -9.05 -0.40
CA VAL A 490 18.27 -10.18 -0.47
C VAL A 490 17.00 -9.89 0.34
N ARG A 491 17.14 -9.35 1.57
CA ARG A 491 16.00 -9.00 2.42
C ARG A 491 15.11 -7.92 1.83
N ILE A 492 15.69 -6.87 1.22
CA ILE A 492 14.90 -5.81 0.58
C ILE A 492 14.18 -6.33 -0.67
N GLY A 493 14.83 -7.20 -1.45
CA GLY A 493 14.22 -7.87 -2.60
C GLY A 493 13.02 -8.75 -2.23
N ILE A 494 13.20 -9.61 -1.23
CA ILE A 494 12.13 -10.47 -0.67
C ILE A 494 10.98 -9.60 -0.13
N ARG A 495 11.30 -8.53 0.62
CA ARG A 495 10.29 -7.60 1.14
C ARG A 495 9.49 -6.95 0.01
N ALA A 496 10.15 -6.50 -1.06
CA ALA A 496 9.45 -5.90 -2.21
C ALA A 496 8.48 -6.88 -2.86
N GLN A 497 8.89 -8.15 -3.05
CA GLN A 497 8.02 -9.22 -3.55
C GLN A 497 6.81 -9.44 -2.63
N ILE A 498 7.03 -9.55 -1.32
CA ILE A 498 5.97 -9.74 -0.31
C ILE A 498 4.99 -8.57 -0.33
N GLN A 499 5.47 -7.33 -0.43
CA GLN A 499 4.62 -6.15 -0.53
C GLN A 499 3.76 -6.18 -1.80
N HIS A 500 4.32 -6.61 -2.93
CA HIS A 500 3.59 -6.73 -4.18
C HIS A 500 2.52 -7.84 -4.12
N LEU A 501 2.85 -9.00 -3.57
CA LEU A 501 1.91 -10.09 -3.31
C LEU A 501 0.78 -9.66 -2.35
N LYS A 502 1.13 -8.99 -1.26
CA LYS A 502 0.14 -8.44 -0.32
C LYS A 502 -0.76 -7.40 -0.97
N ALA A 503 -0.20 -6.55 -1.84
CA ALA A 503 -0.98 -5.59 -2.60
C ALA A 503 -2.04 -6.27 -3.47
N TYR A 504 -1.69 -7.36 -4.17
CA TYR A 504 -2.68 -8.14 -4.89
C TYR A 504 -3.72 -8.76 -3.94
N ALA A 505 -3.26 -9.33 -2.83
CA ALA A 505 -4.10 -10.17 -1.99
C ALA A 505 -5.06 -9.46 -1.04
N THR A 506 -4.73 -8.24 -0.61
CA THR A 506 -5.56 -7.50 0.36
C THR A 506 -5.40 -5.99 0.21
N SER A 507 -6.33 -5.26 0.81
CA SER A 507 -6.25 -3.80 1.00
C SER A 507 -5.63 -3.40 2.33
N ASP A 508 -5.22 -4.37 3.16
CA ASP A 508 -4.56 -4.10 4.44
C ASP A 508 -3.26 -3.32 4.25
N ALA A 509 -3.05 -2.34 5.13
CA ALA A 509 -1.82 -1.57 5.16
C ALA A 509 -0.60 -2.48 5.38
N LEU A 510 0.52 -2.09 4.77
CA LEU A 510 1.82 -2.71 5.06
C LEU A 510 2.20 -2.44 6.51
N LYS A 511 2.85 -3.41 7.15
CA LYS A 511 3.41 -3.24 8.48
C LYS A 511 4.83 -2.66 8.43
N GLN A 512 5.49 -2.76 7.27
CA GLN A 512 6.81 -2.22 7.01
C GLN A 512 6.78 -1.07 5.99
N GLU A 513 7.88 -0.31 5.93
CA GLU A 513 8.06 0.75 4.93
C GLU A 513 8.00 0.20 3.49
N VAL A 514 7.40 0.96 2.57
CA VAL A 514 7.28 0.56 1.16
C VAL A 514 8.66 0.57 0.50
N VAL A 515 9.13 -0.59 0.05
CA VAL A 515 10.37 -0.74 -0.74
C VAL A 515 10.10 -1.17 -2.18
N ASP A 516 8.91 -1.72 -2.44
CA ASP A 516 8.45 -1.98 -3.81
C ASP A 516 8.05 -0.67 -4.51
N THR A 517 8.89 -0.24 -5.46
CA THR A 517 8.66 0.97 -6.26
C THR A 517 7.40 0.90 -7.13
N ARG A 518 6.88 -0.31 -7.36
CA ARG A 518 5.65 -0.58 -8.13
C ARG A 518 4.42 -0.77 -7.25
N TYR A 519 4.57 -0.73 -5.92
CA TYR A 519 3.47 -0.97 -4.99
C TYR A 519 2.25 -0.08 -5.28
N LYS A 520 2.49 1.18 -5.65
CA LYS A 520 1.45 2.16 -5.98
C LYS A 520 0.64 1.85 -7.25
N TYR A 521 1.13 0.97 -8.13
CA TYR A 521 0.47 0.63 -9.39
C TYR A 521 -0.45 -0.58 -9.27
N VAL A 522 -0.37 -1.34 -8.18
CA VAL A 522 -1.22 -2.52 -7.95
C VAL A 522 -2.55 -2.08 -7.35
N THR A 523 -3.65 -2.45 -8.00
CA THR A 523 -5.01 -2.33 -7.43
C THR A 523 -5.12 -3.23 -6.20
N LYS A 524 -5.34 -2.64 -5.03
CA LYS A 524 -5.27 -3.39 -3.78
C LYS A 524 -6.41 -4.40 -3.64
N GLY A 525 -6.08 -5.64 -3.26
CA GLY A 525 -7.06 -6.71 -3.11
C GLY A 525 -7.60 -7.27 -4.43
N SER A 526 -6.95 -6.98 -5.57
CA SER A 526 -7.43 -7.43 -6.88
C SER A 526 -7.25 -8.93 -7.16
N SER A 527 -6.42 -9.65 -6.41
CA SER A 527 -6.20 -11.10 -6.54
C SER A 527 -5.85 -11.72 -5.18
N GLN A 528 -6.80 -12.38 -4.54
CA GLN A 528 -6.67 -12.97 -3.22
C GLN A 528 -5.92 -14.32 -3.25
N THR A 529 -5.93 -15.02 -4.38
CA THR A 529 -5.40 -16.38 -4.51
C THR A 529 -4.31 -16.52 -5.58
N LEU A 530 -3.48 -17.56 -5.48
CA LEU A 530 -2.43 -17.88 -6.46
C LEU A 530 -2.97 -17.99 -7.88
N GLU A 531 -4.11 -18.64 -8.04
CA GLU A 531 -4.77 -18.88 -9.33
C GLU A 531 -5.14 -17.55 -10.00
N GLU A 532 -5.62 -16.59 -9.22
CA GLU A 532 -6.00 -15.25 -9.66
C GLU A 532 -4.80 -14.37 -10.05
N LEU A 533 -3.56 -14.79 -9.76
CA LEU A 533 -2.36 -14.11 -10.28
C LEU A 533 -2.09 -14.45 -11.74
N SER A 534 -2.63 -15.57 -12.24
CA SER A 534 -2.52 -15.95 -13.65
C SER A 534 -3.24 -14.89 -14.50
N GLY A 535 -2.52 -14.25 -15.42
CA GLY A 535 -3.04 -13.15 -16.23
C GLY A 535 -2.97 -11.76 -15.58
N LYS A 536 -2.48 -11.63 -14.34
CA LYS A 536 -2.26 -10.34 -13.67
C LYS A 536 -0.80 -10.13 -13.27
N TRP A 537 -0.21 -11.11 -12.58
CA TRP A 537 1.22 -11.12 -12.29
C TRP A 537 2.01 -11.52 -13.54
N ALA A 538 1.64 -12.64 -14.14
CA ALA A 538 2.19 -13.11 -15.41
C ALA A 538 1.10 -13.04 -16.47
N VAL A 539 1.29 -12.24 -17.53
CA VAL A 539 0.38 -12.16 -18.68
C VAL A 539 0.98 -12.97 -19.82
N PRO A 540 0.26 -13.95 -20.41
CA PRO A 540 -1.17 -14.28 -20.24
C PRO A 540 -1.47 -15.27 -19.10
N GLY A 541 -0.46 -15.68 -18.32
CA GLY A 541 -0.63 -16.57 -17.16
C GLY A 541 -0.43 -18.06 -17.47
N TYR A 542 -0.01 -18.39 -18.70
CA TYR A 542 0.38 -19.74 -19.14
C TYR A 542 1.27 -19.65 -20.39
N ASP A 543 1.93 -20.75 -20.75
CA ASP A 543 2.79 -20.83 -21.93
C ASP A 543 1.98 -21.04 -23.22
N LYS A 544 1.76 -19.95 -23.97
CA LYS A 544 1.02 -19.97 -25.25
C LYS A 544 1.70 -20.79 -26.35
N THR A 545 2.98 -21.13 -26.20
CA THR A 545 3.67 -22.01 -27.17
C THR A 545 3.36 -23.49 -26.93
N LYS A 546 2.91 -23.84 -25.72
CA LYS A 546 2.60 -25.22 -25.32
C LYS A 546 1.11 -25.52 -25.27
N TYR A 547 0.28 -24.53 -24.95
CA TYR A 547 -1.17 -24.72 -24.78
C TYR A 547 -1.95 -23.81 -25.72
N SER A 548 -2.91 -24.41 -26.44
CA SER A 548 -3.74 -23.72 -27.43
C SER A 548 -4.77 -22.78 -26.81
N SER A 549 -5.13 -22.97 -25.53
CA SER A 549 -6.07 -22.12 -24.80
C SER A 549 -5.76 -22.12 -23.30
N LEU A 550 -6.33 -21.15 -22.60
CA LEU A 550 -6.28 -21.10 -21.14
C LEU A 550 -6.90 -22.36 -20.51
N GLU A 551 -8.03 -22.84 -21.04
CA GLU A 551 -8.68 -24.06 -20.57
C GLU A 551 -7.78 -25.29 -20.73
N ALA A 552 -7.05 -25.40 -21.84
CA ALA A 552 -6.07 -26.46 -22.04
C ALA A 552 -4.94 -26.39 -21.00
N ALA A 553 -4.47 -25.18 -20.66
CA ALA A 553 -3.47 -24.98 -19.62
C ALA A 553 -4.00 -25.31 -18.21
N VAL A 554 -5.24 -24.92 -17.90
CA VAL A 554 -5.91 -25.23 -16.62
C VAL A 554 -6.02 -26.75 -16.43
N ASN A 555 -6.51 -27.46 -17.44
CA ASN A 555 -6.65 -28.92 -17.42
C ASN A 555 -5.31 -29.64 -17.29
N ALA A 556 -4.23 -29.03 -17.78
CA ALA A 556 -2.87 -29.54 -17.65
C ALA A 556 -2.17 -29.14 -16.34
N ASN A 557 -2.84 -28.40 -15.43
CA ASN A 557 -2.25 -27.81 -14.23
C ASN A 557 -1.01 -26.93 -14.52
N ALA A 558 -1.08 -26.18 -15.63
CA ALA A 558 0.05 -25.45 -16.20
C ALA A 558 -0.14 -23.93 -16.23
N THR A 559 -1.17 -23.41 -15.56
CA THR A 559 -1.27 -21.96 -15.31
C THR A 559 -0.21 -21.53 -14.28
N TYR A 560 0.11 -20.24 -14.27
CA TYR A 560 1.09 -19.63 -13.38
C TYR A 560 0.85 -20.01 -11.91
N GLY A 561 -0.39 -19.83 -11.43
CA GLY A 561 -0.77 -20.19 -10.06
C GLY A 561 -0.61 -21.68 -9.76
N GLN A 562 -1.06 -22.56 -10.68
CA GLN A 562 -0.95 -24.02 -10.51
C GLN A 562 0.50 -24.51 -10.52
N VAL A 563 1.38 -23.92 -11.34
CA VAL A 563 2.80 -24.25 -11.38
C VAL A 563 3.49 -23.87 -10.07
N ILE A 564 3.20 -22.70 -9.51
CA ILE A 564 3.71 -22.28 -8.20
C ILE A 564 3.20 -23.22 -7.11
N TYR A 565 1.91 -23.52 -7.10
CA TYR A 565 1.34 -24.40 -6.09
C TYR A 565 1.91 -25.82 -6.16
N LYS A 566 2.20 -26.33 -7.36
CA LYS A 566 2.88 -27.62 -7.54
C LYS A 566 4.25 -27.65 -6.85
N LEU A 567 5.04 -26.58 -6.94
CA LEU A 567 6.32 -26.49 -6.23
C LEU A 567 6.14 -26.54 -4.70
N ILE A 568 5.09 -25.89 -4.18
CA ILE A 568 4.73 -25.96 -2.76
C ILE A 568 4.42 -27.41 -2.37
N GLN A 569 3.60 -28.12 -3.16
CA GLN A 569 3.26 -29.52 -2.89
C GLN A 569 4.47 -30.45 -2.99
N ASP A 570 5.40 -30.20 -3.91
CA ASP A 570 6.64 -30.98 -4.01
C ASP A 570 7.54 -30.75 -2.80
N ALA A 571 7.69 -29.51 -2.33
CA ALA A 571 8.44 -29.21 -1.10
C ALA A 571 7.77 -29.80 0.16
N LYS A 572 6.43 -29.88 0.18
CA LYS A 572 5.66 -30.46 1.30
C LYS A 572 5.92 -31.96 1.50
N LYS A 573 6.33 -32.68 0.45
CA LYS A 573 6.64 -34.12 0.50
C LYS A 573 7.96 -34.43 1.20
N GLU A 574 8.81 -33.43 1.42
CA GLU A 574 10.09 -33.66 2.07
C GLU A 574 9.91 -34.08 3.54
N VAL A 575 10.59 -35.17 3.90
CA VAL A 575 10.61 -35.69 5.27
C VAL A 575 11.79 -35.06 6.00
N VAL A 576 11.51 -34.21 6.98
CA VAL A 576 12.55 -33.64 7.85
C VAL A 576 12.92 -34.70 8.89
N THR A 577 13.99 -35.45 8.65
CA THR A 577 14.56 -36.33 9.67
C THR A 577 15.32 -35.48 10.68
N THR A 578 14.72 -35.22 11.84
CA THR A 578 15.43 -34.64 12.98
C THR A 578 16.40 -35.70 13.51
N LYS A 579 17.62 -35.75 12.97
CA LYS A 579 18.69 -36.55 13.53
C LYS A 579 19.22 -35.83 14.78
N PRO A 580 19.30 -36.48 15.97
CA PRO A 580 20.02 -35.94 17.10
C PRO A 580 21.50 -35.86 16.76
N ASP A 581 22.11 -34.69 16.95
CA ASP A 581 23.55 -34.52 16.82
C ASP A 581 24.29 -35.31 17.91
N THR A 582 25.12 -36.27 17.49
CA THR A 582 26.21 -36.83 18.31
C THR A 582 27.48 -36.88 17.45
N PRO A 583 28.68 -36.58 18.01
CA PRO A 583 29.89 -36.28 17.23
C PRO A 583 30.51 -37.51 16.55
N THR A 584 31.04 -37.31 15.34
CA THR A 584 31.94 -38.21 14.60
C THR A 584 33.29 -38.37 15.33
N ASN A 585 34.00 -39.52 15.38
CA ASN A 585 34.58 -40.33 14.28
C ASN A 585 35.27 -41.63 14.86
N PRO A 586 35.99 -42.50 14.10
CA PRO A 586 35.55 -43.68 13.31
C PRO A 586 36.14 -45.06 13.75
N THR A 587 35.49 -46.18 13.38
CA THR A 587 36.08 -47.35 12.66
C THR A 587 35.02 -48.44 12.35
N THR A 588 35.23 -49.10 11.21
CA THR A 588 34.44 -50.08 10.41
C THR A 588 34.45 -51.52 10.98
N PRO A 589 33.87 -52.57 10.32
CA PRO A 589 32.48 -52.87 9.91
C PRO A 589 31.95 -54.21 10.49
N GLU A 590 30.63 -54.47 10.46
CA GLU A 590 30.06 -55.76 9.99
C GLU A 590 28.54 -55.72 9.82
N ASN A 591 28.04 -56.57 8.91
CA ASN A 591 26.74 -56.58 8.25
C ASN A 591 25.77 -57.61 8.92
N PRO A 592 24.59 -57.93 8.33
CA PRO A 592 23.25 -57.43 8.65
C PRO A 592 22.35 -58.46 9.38
N THR A 593 21.18 -58.04 9.88
CA THR A 593 19.87 -58.71 9.67
C THR A 593 18.71 -57.94 10.31
N ASN A 594 17.61 -57.88 9.56
CA ASN A 594 16.28 -57.29 9.84
C ASN A 594 15.35 -58.37 10.44
N PRO A 595 14.03 -58.13 10.65
CA PRO A 595 13.28 -57.13 11.40
C PRO A 595 12.60 -57.76 12.64
N THR A 596 12.08 -56.96 13.58
CA THR A 596 10.67 -57.05 14.06
C THR A 596 10.40 -56.04 15.18
N ASN A 597 9.28 -55.34 15.02
CA ASN A 597 8.66 -54.46 16.00
C ASN A 597 7.81 -55.31 16.95
N PRO A 598 7.88 -55.09 18.27
CA PRO A 598 6.71 -55.23 19.12
C PRO A 598 6.41 -53.91 19.83
N THR A 599 5.20 -53.43 19.57
CA THR A 599 4.52 -52.36 20.29
C THR A 599 4.31 -52.78 21.75
N THR A 600 4.79 -51.99 22.71
CA THR A 600 4.30 -51.96 24.10
C THR A 600 4.73 -50.61 24.73
N PRO A 601 4.17 -50.23 25.89
CA PRO A 601 3.02 -49.37 26.11
C PRO A 601 3.40 -47.91 26.43
N GLU A 602 2.48 -46.96 26.20
CA GLU A 602 2.68 -45.56 26.60
C GLU A 602 2.90 -45.45 28.12
N THR A 603 4.05 -44.87 28.48
CA THR A 603 4.40 -44.50 29.85
C THR A 603 3.67 -43.19 30.23
N PRO A 604 3.20 -43.00 31.48
CA PRO A 604 2.48 -41.79 31.85
C PRO A 604 3.45 -40.60 31.81
N VAL A 605 3.16 -39.60 30.97
CA VAL A 605 3.89 -38.33 31.01
C VAL A 605 3.59 -37.66 32.35
N VAL A 606 4.60 -37.50 33.20
CA VAL A 606 4.49 -36.79 34.48
C VAL A 606 4.14 -35.33 34.19
N LYS A 607 2.86 -34.97 34.30
CA LYS A 607 2.40 -33.58 34.18
C LYS A 607 2.83 -32.81 35.42
N GLN A 608 3.55 -31.70 35.24
CA GLN A 608 4.07 -30.89 36.33
C GLN A 608 3.03 -29.83 36.74
N SER A 609 2.84 -29.57 38.04
CA SER A 609 1.96 -28.48 38.50
C SER A 609 2.72 -27.16 38.57
N GLY A 610 2.01 -26.07 38.24
CA GLY A 610 2.50 -24.71 38.44
C GLY A 610 1.39 -23.77 38.92
N LYS A 611 1.79 -22.62 39.43
CA LYS A 611 0.91 -21.57 39.95
C LYS A 611 1.14 -20.26 39.21
N VAL A 612 0.06 -19.57 38.84
CA VAL A 612 0.15 -18.24 38.23
C VAL A 612 0.67 -17.23 39.24
N VAL A 613 1.71 -16.49 38.88
CA VAL A 613 2.35 -15.47 39.73
C VAL A 613 2.59 -14.18 38.95
N ASN A 614 2.76 -13.08 39.67
CA ASN A 614 3.11 -11.76 39.10
C ASN A 614 2.04 -11.18 38.14
N VAL A 615 0.75 -11.47 38.39
CA VAL A 615 -0.39 -10.95 37.61
C VAL A 615 -1.31 -10.14 38.54
N SER A 616 -1.68 -8.92 38.15
CA SER A 616 -2.56 -8.03 38.95
C SER A 616 -4.05 -8.12 38.61
N THR A 617 -4.38 -8.71 37.46
CA THR A 617 -5.76 -8.95 37.00
C THR A 617 -5.87 -10.39 36.47
N ASN A 618 -5.69 -10.60 35.16
CA ASN A 618 -5.84 -11.91 34.52
C ASN A 618 -4.66 -12.22 33.57
N LEU A 619 -4.14 -13.45 33.61
CA LEU A 619 -3.17 -14.00 32.66
C LEU A 619 -3.91 -14.48 31.41
N ARG A 620 -3.46 -14.06 30.22
CA ARG A 620 -4.06 -14.46 28.94
C ARG A 620 -3.54 -15.82 28.50
N VAL A 621 -4.44 -16.77 28.28
CA VAL A 621 -4.14 -18.09 27.69
C VAL A 621 -4.32 -17.99 26.19
N ARG A 622 -3.36 -18.47 25.41
CA ARG A 622 -3.31 -18.28 23.95
C ARG A 622 -3.39 -19.60 23.19
N SER A 623 -3.83 -19.57 21.94
CA SER A 623 -3.90 -20.78 21.09
C SER A 623 -2.53 -21.31 20.65
N GLY A 624 -1.44 -20.55 20.87
CA GLY A 624 -0.06 -20.94 20.54
C GLY A 624 0.99 -20.20 21.38
N ALA A 625 2.24 -20.70 21.35
CA ALA A 625 3.38 -20.22 22.13
C ALA A 625 3.93 -18.88 21.58
N GLY A 626 3.24 -17.78 21.89
CA GLY A 626 3.66 -16.43 21.47
C GLY A 626 2.58 -15.38 21.67
N THR A 627 2.96 -14.09 21.74
CA THR A 627 2.01 -12.98 21.94
C THR A 627 1.15 -12.67 20.71
N ASN A 628 1.50 -13.23 19.55
CA ASN A 628 0.81 -13.10 18.26
C ASN A 628 -0.35 -14.10 18.08
N TYR A 629 -0.49 -15.11 18.93
CA TYR A 629 -1.60 -16.07 18.89
C TYR A 629 -2.86 -15.53 19.60
N GLY A 630 -4.03 -15.96 19.14
CA GLY A 630 -5.34 -15.55 19.68
C GLY A 630 -5.54 -15.95 21.13
N VAL A 631 -6.27 -15.14 21.90
CA VAL A 631 -6.58 -15.40 23.31
C VAL A 631 -7.74 -16.38 23.38
N VAL A 632 -7.54 -17.54 24.01
CA VAL A 632 -8.53 -18.61 24.17
C VAL A 632 -9.12 -18.66 25.58
N GLY A 633 -8.57 -17.88 26.52
CA GLY A 633 -9.10 -17.77 27.87
C GLY A 633 -8.25 -16.90 28.79
N TYR A 634 -8.66 -16.85 30.06
CA TYR A 634 -8.03 -16.05 31.10
C TYR A 634 -7.92 -16.85 32.40
N ILE A 635 -6.79 -16.73 33.10
CA ILE A 635 -6.50 -17.42 34.36
C ILE A 635 -6.08 -16.38 35.40
N LEU A 636 -6.53 -16.49 36.64
CA LEU A 636 -6.28 -15.49 37.68
C LEU A 636 -4.93 -15.71 38.39
N ASN A 637 -4.41 -14.65 39.01
CA ASN A 637 -3.22 -14.75 39.84
C ASN A 637 -3.44 -15.71 41.01
N GLY A 638 -2.49 -16.62 41.20
CA GLY A 638 -2.55 -17.67 42.20
C GLY A 638 -3.35 -18.91 41.80
N GLU A 639 -4.02 -18.94 40.65
CA GLU A 639 -4.65 -20.17 40.15
C GLU A 639 -3.59 -21.21 39.78
N THR A 640 -3.90 -22.47 40.07
CA THR A 640 -3.05 -23.62 39.72
C THR A 640 -3.35 -24.10 38.30
N VAL A 641 -2.30 -24.53 37.62
CA VAL A 641 -2.36 -25.07 36.27
C VAL A 641 -1.53 -26.34 36.18
N THR A 642 -1.93 -27.24 35.30
CA THR A 642 -1.13 -28.39 34.90
C THR A 642 -0.32 -28.02 33.68
N ILE A 643 1.00 -28.17 33.73
CA ILE A 643 1.93 -27.95 32.62
C ILE A 643 2.07 -29.26 31.85
N GLU A 644 1.74 -29.21 30.57
CA GLU A 644 1.75 -30.37 29.68
C GLU A 644 2.97 -30.40 28.77
N GLU A 645 3.47 -29.21 28.39
CA GLU A 645 4.59 -29.05 27.45
C GLU A 645 5.27 -27.69 27.66
N LYS A 646 6.59 -27.62 27.39
CA LYS A 646 7.33 -26.35 27.28
C LYS A 646 7.74 -26.12 25.83
N ASN A 647 7.37 -24.96 25.27
CA ASN A 647 7.74 -24.54 23.93
C ASN A 647 8.43 -23.17 24.01
N GLY A 648 9.76 -23.17 23.95
CA GLY A 648 10.57 -21.98 24.19
C GLY A 648 10.39 -21.42 25.62
N THR A 649 10.01 -20.13 25.72
CA THR A 649 9.70 -19.47 26.99
C THR A 649 8.23 -19.64 27.43
N TRP A 650 7.42 -20.42 26.71
CA TRP A 650 6.00 -20.60 26.96
C TRP A 650 5.68 -22.01 27.48
N TYR A 651 4.68 -22.12 28.33
CA TYR A 651 4.11 -23.38 28.79
C TYR A 651 2.75 -23.61 28.17
N LYS A 652 2.53 -24.82 27.64
CA LYS A 652 1.18 -25.33 27.36
C LYS A 652 0.59 -25.81 28.67
N ILE A 653 -0.56 -25.25 29.04
CA ILE A 653 -1.20 -25.50 30.31
C ILE A 653 -2.64 -25.95 30.15
N THR A 654 -3.14 -26.64 31.17
CA THR A 654 -4.56 -26.87 31.42
C THR A 654 -4.91 -26.28 32.79
N SER A 655 -5.85 -25.34 32.86
CA SER A 655 -6.32 -24.74 34.13
C SER A 655 -7.26 -25.68 34.90
N SER A 656 -7.44 -25.41 36.20
CA SER A 656 -8.46 -26.09 37.02
C SER A 656 -9.90 -25.92 36.51
N LYS A 657 -10.16 -24.93 35.66
CA LYS A 657 -11.46 -24.66 35.00
C LYS A 657 -11.57 -25.26 33.58
N GLY A 658 -10.60 -26.08 33.16
CA GLY A 658 -10.61 -26.76 31.86
C GLY A 658 -10.12 -25.93 30.66
N ILE A 659 -9.71 -24.68 30.86
CA ILE A 659 -9.10 -23.85 29.80
C ILE A 659 -7.74 -24.44 29.42
N GLN A 660 -7.54 -24.75 28.14
CA GLN A 660 -6.29 -25.26 27.57
C GLN A 660 -5.65 -24.25 26.61
N GLY A 661 -4.33 -24.08 26.70
CA GLY A 661 -3.57 -23.23 25.77
C GLY A 661 -2.21 -22.82 26.34
N TYR A 662 -1.58 -21.81 25.74
CA TYR A 662 -0.21 -21.39 26.04
C TYR A 662 -0.18 -20.11 26.88
N VAL A 663 0.71 -20.09 27.88
CA VAL A 663 1.01 -18.94 28.72
C VAL A 663 2.52 -18.71 28.78
N SER A 664 2.96 -17.46 28.98
CA SER A 664 4.39 -17.19 29.14
C SER A 664 4.87 -17.76 30.48
N GLY A 665 6.01 -18.47 30.45
CA GLY A 665 6.59 -19.13 31.60
C GLY A 665 7.07 -18.19 32.70
N GLU A 666 7.27 -16.90 32.38
CA GLU A 666 7.57 -15.85 33.37
C GLU A 666 6.44 -15.66 34.41
N TYR A 667 5.22 -16.05 34.06
CA TYR A 667 4.05 -15.94 34.94
C TYR A 667 3.66 -17.25 35.62
N ILE A 668 4.47 -18.32 35.48
CA ILE A 668 4.20 -19.63 36.08
C ILE A 668 5.35 -20.02 37.01
N SER A 669 5.05 -20.13 38.30
CA SER A 669 5.94 -20.72 39.29
C SER A 669 5.72 -22.24 39.30
N ILE A 670 6.78 -23.02 39.15
CA ILE A 670 6.72 -24.49 39.10
C ILE A 670 6.91 -25.05 40.51
N ASP A 671 6.05 -25.98 40.92
CA ASP A 671 6.21 -26.70 42.17
C ASP A 671 7.33 -27.76 42.01
N GLY A 672 8.41 -27.65 42.79
CA GLY A 672 9.32 -28.77 43.04
C GLY A 672 10.73 -28.75 42.43
N ASN A 673 11.33 -27.60 42.11
CA ASN A 673 12.79 -27.55 41.88
C ASN A 673 13.50 -26.69 42.94
N SER A 674 13.80 -27.36 44.06
CA SER A 674 14.85 -26.97 45.00
C SER A 674 15.91 -28.07 44.97
N GLY A 675 17.15 -27.70 44.67
CA GLY A 675 18.33 -28.55 44.84
C GLY A 675 19.58 -27.82 44.34
N ASN A 676 20.68 -27.71 45.08
CA ASN A 676 20.98 -28.22 46.41
C ASN A 676 22.23 -27.47 46.92
N SER A 677 22.25 -27.11 48.20
CA SER A 677 23.43 -26.58 48.91
C SER A 677 23.87 -27.61 49.95
N ASN A 678 25.19 -27.74 50.16
CA ASN A 678 25.89 -28.22 51.36
C ASN A 678 27.39 -27.97 51.10
N ASN A 679 28.28 -27.48 51.98
CA ASN A 679 28.41 -27.48 53.45
C ASN A 679 29.51 -26.41 53.79
N GLY A 680 29.61 -25.71 54.93
CA GLY A 680 28.88 -25.74 56.20
C GLY A 680 29.41 -24.71 57.23
N ASN A 681 28.77 -24.74 58.43
CA ASN A 681 29.13 -24.28 59.80
C ASN A 681 29.84 -22.91 60.00
N ASN A 682 29.40 -22.00 60.88
CA ASN A 682 29.09 -22.22 62.31
C ASN A 682 28.29 -21.05 62.96
N SER A 683 27.70 -21.37 64.11
CA SER A 683 26.81 -20.67 65.06
C SER A 683 27.07 -19.19 65.44
N GLY A 684 26.00 -18.44 65.73
CA GLY A 684 26.03 -17.32 66.71
C GLY A 684 25.07 -16.12 66.52
N ASN A 685 23.88 -16.19 67.16
CA ASN A 685 23.08 -15.11 67.80
C ASN A 685 22.55 -13.87 67.02
N GLY A 686 21.22 -13.72 66.99
CA GLY A 686 20.44 -12.45 67.00
C GLY A 686 20.55 -11.45 65.83
N GLY A 687 19.48 -11.26 65.04
CA GLY A 687 19.39 -10.12 64.12
C GLY A 687 18.07 -10.06 63.33
N GLN A 688 17.52 -8.85 63.20
CA GLN A 688 16.22 -8.51 62.62
C GLN A 688 15.96 -9.01 61.19
N THR A 689 14.68 -9.18 60.87
CA THR A 689 14.12 -9.30 59.51
C THR A 689 14.70 -8.21 58.59
N PRO A 690 15.20 -8.50 57.36
CA PRO A 690 15.73 -7.46 56.50
C PRO A 690 14.61 -6.54 56.02
N ILE A 691 14.63 -5.32 56.53
CA ILE A 691 13.91 -4.16 56.01
C ILE A 691 14.27 -4.03 54.51
N PRO A 692 13.31 -3.80 53.58
CA PRO A 692 13.66 -3.49 52.20
C PRO A 692 14.44 -2.18 52.21
N THR A 693 15.74 -2.23 51.93
CA THR A 693 16.62 -1.08 52.02
C THR A 693 16.30 -0.11 50.90
N SER A 694 15.51 0.92 51.23
CA SER A 694 15.30 2.08 50.35
C SER A 694 16.65 2.75 50.09
N TYR A 695 16.94 3.09 48.84
CA TYR A 695 18.18 3.78 48.48
C TYR A 695 17.93 4.95 47.54
N LYS A 696 18.81 5.95 47.62
CA LYS A 696 18.77 7.11 46.72
C LYS A 696 19.31 6.75 45.35
N ALA A 697 18.62 7.22 44.33
CA ALA A 697 18.99 7.07 42.94
C ALA A 697 18.77 8.38 42.19
N LYS A 698 19.43 8.55 41.05
CA LYS A 698 19.27 9.69 40.16
C LYS A 698 18.69 9.26 38.83
N VAL A 699 17.85 10.11 38.27
CA VAL A 699 17.40 9.93 36.89
C VAL A 699 18.55 10.24 35.95
N LYS A 700 18.84 9.34 35.00
CA LYS A 700 19.89 9.51 34.00
C LYS A 700 19.38 9.29 32.59
N ASN A 701 20.16 9.77 31.63
CA ASN A 701 19.95 9.54 30.20
C ASN A 701 18.58 10.04 29.70
N ILE A 702 18.09 11.16 30.24
CA ILE A 702 16.87 11.84 29.75
C ILE A 702 17.15 13.29 29.34
N THR A 703 16.43 13.80 28.35
CA THR A 703 16.64 15.14 27.77
C THR A 703 15.51 16.14 28.04
N SER A 704 14.35 15.67 28.54
CA SER A 704 13.21 16.51 28.91
C SER A 704 12.67 16.14 30.30
N TYR A 705 11.88 15.07 30.40
CA TYR A 705 11.40 14.51 31.66
C TYR A 705 11.07 13.01 31.54
N LEU A 706 11.26 12.26 32.63
CA LEU A 706 10.87 10.87 32.78
C LEU A 706 9.46 10.79 33.37
N ASN A 707 8.54 10.15 32.66
CA ASN A 707 7.17 9.95 33.13
C ASN A 707 7.13 8.98 34.32
N VAL A 708 6.54 9.43 35.43
CA VAL A 708 6.21 8.59 36.59
C VAL A 708 4.78 8.07 36.42
N ARG A 709 4.60 6.76 36.52
CA ARG A 709 3.32 6.08 36.23
C ARG A 709 2.66 5.52 37.48
N SER A 710 1.35 5.33 37.44
CA SER A 710 0.58 4.74 38.55
C SER A 710 0.83 3.24 38.75
N GLY A 711 1.45 2.55 37.78
CA GLY A 711 1.78 1.13 37.84
C GLY A 711 2.99 0.77 36.96
N ALA A 712 3.59 -0.40 37.19
CA ALA A 712 4.73 -0.92 36.43
C ALA A 712 4.33 -1.33 35.01
N GLY A 713 4.48 -0.41 34.04
CA GLY A 713 4.19 -0.65 32.63
C GLY A 713 3.84 0.62 31.86
N THR A 714 4.16 0.67 30.56
CA THR A 714 3.92 1.85 29.71
C THR A 714 2.45 2.15 29.43
N ASN A 715 1.55 1.19 29.67
CA ASN A 715 0.11 1.33 29.51
C ASN A 715 -0.59 1.94 30.73
N ASN A 716 0.12 2.14 31.85
CA ASN A 716 -0.43 2.78 33.05
C ASN A 716 -0.40 4.31 32.94
N GLY A 717 -1.35 4.98 33.60
CA GLY A 717 -1.51 6.43 33.57
C GLY A 717 -0.29 7.18 34.10
N VAL A 718 0.05 8.32 33.48
CA VAL A 718 1.15 9.21 33.91
C VAL A 718 0.64 10.09 35.06
N ILE A 719 1.30 10.02 36.21
CA ILE A 719 0.92 10.71 37.45
C ILE A 719 1.95 11.77 37.89
N GLY A 720 3.06 11.90 37.16
CA GLY A 720 4.09 12.89 37.42
C GLY A 720 5.25 12.78 36.42
N SER A 721 6.25 13.63 36.60
CA SER A 721 7.42 13.69 35.72
C SER A 721 8.69 14.09 36.49
N LEU A 722 9.85 13.54 36.12
CA LEU A 722 11.14 13.80 36.76
C LEU A 722 12.17 14.34 35.77
N LYS A 723 13.05 15.25 36.19
CA LYS A 723 14.10 15.83 35.33
C LYS A 723 15.40 15.03 35.39
N ASN A 724 16.28 15.23 34.39
CA ASN A 724 17.59 14.57 34.37
C ASN A 724 18.41 14.98 35.60
N GLY A 725 19.06 14.02 36.25
CA GLY A 725 19.81 14.21 37.49
C GLY A 725 18.94 14.35 38.75
N GLN A 726 17.61 14.41 38.64
CA GLN A 726 16.73 14.54 39.80
C GLN A 726 16.83 13.30 40.70
N GLU A 727 16.95 13.53 42.00
CA GLU A 727 17.03 12.46 43.01
C GLU A 727 15.65 11.90 43.34
N VAL A 728 15.59 10.57 43.46
CA VAL A 728 14.43 9.80 43.90
C VAL A 728 14.85 8.74 44.91
N GLU A 729 13.93 8.29 45.73
CA GLU A 729 14.13 7.14 46.61
C GLU A 729 13.49 5.91 45.98
N VAL A 730 14.28 4.88 45.69
CA VAL A 730 13.78 3.58 45.21
C VAL A 730 13.41 2.76 46.44
N ASN A 731 12.14 2.34 46.52
CA ASN A 731 11.60 1.59 47.66
C ASN A 731 10.92 0.27 47.28
N GLY A 732 11.06 -0.16 46.01
CA GLY A 732 10.59 -1.45 45.53
C GLY A 732 10.85 -1.64 44.04
N GLU A 733 10.60 -2.83 43.52
CA GLU A 733 10.78 -3.16 42.11
C GLU A 733 9.66 -4.09 41.61
N ALA A 734 9.29 -3.96 40.34
CA ALA A 734 8.35 -4.86 39.68
C ALA A 734 8.70 -4.97 38.18
N GLY A 735 9.22 -6.12 37.76
CA GLY A 735 9.73 -6.33 36.40
C GLY A 735 10.81 -5.32 36.02
N ASP A 736 10.65 -4.68 34.86
CA ASP A 736 11.54 -3.62 34.35
C ASP A 736 11.31 -2.22 34.94
N TRP A 737 10.59 -2.14 36.08
CA TRP A 737 10.21 -0.88 36.73
C TRP A 737 10.69 -0.82 38.18
N PHE A 738 11.14 0.37 38.59
CA PHE A 738 11.35 0.72 40.00
C PHE A 738 10.10 1.40 40.56
N LYS A 739 9.68 1.02 41.77
CA LYS A 739 8.78 1.81 42.60
C LYS A 739 9.60 2.88 43.32
N ILE A 740 9.18 4.13 43.18
CA ILE A 740 9.90 5.29 43.68
C ILE A 740 9.01 6.20 44.53
N LYS A 741 9.63 6.92 45.46
CA LYS A 741 9.10 8.14 46.05
C LYS A 741 9.73 9.36 45.41
N PHE A 742 8.90 10.36 45.09
CA PHE A 742 9.34 11.63 44.51
C PHE A 742 8.49 12.80 45.00
N SER A 743 9.04 14.02 44.92
CA SER A 743 8.32 15.25 45.28
C SER A 743 7.63 15.85 44.06
N LEU A 744 6.34 16.15 44.19
CA LEU A 744 5.53 16.85 43.19
C LEU A 744 4.76 17.97 43.89
N ASN A 745 5.00 19.22 43.50
CA ASN A 745 4.39 20.41 44.09
C ASN A 745 4.55 20.50 45.62
N GLY A 746 5.69 20.08 46.15
CA GLY A 746 5.99 20.10 47.58
C GLY A 746 5.43 18.94 48.40
N ALA A 747 4.67 18.02 47.79
CA ALA A 747 4.16 16.81 48.43
C ALA A 747 4.88 15.55 47.94
N THR A 748 5.18 14.63 48.87
CA THR A 748 5.75 13.31 48.54
C THR A 748 4.67 12.40 47.94
N LYS A 749 4.97 11.80 46.78
CA LYS A 749 4.11 10.85 46.05
C LYS A 749 4.88 9.57 45.73
N GLU A 750 4.15 8.47 45.52
CA GLU A 750 4.70 7.19 45.05
C GLU A 750 4.27 6.91 43.61
N GLY A 751 5.16 6.27 42.83
CA GLY A 751 4.86 5.85 41.47
C GLY A 751 5.94 4.95 40.88
N PHE A 752 5.82 4.61 39.59
CA PHE A 752 6.71 3.67 38.90
C PHE A 752 7.45 4.34 37.75
N VAL A 753 8.73 4.02 37.61
CA VAL A 753 9.60 4.49 36.53
C VAL A 753 10.41 3.32 35.96
N SER A 754 10.78 3.37 34.67
CA SER A 754 11.54 2.28 34.05
C SER A 754 12.98 2.24 34.58
N LYS A 755 13.46 1.03 34.89
CA LYS A 755 14.79 0.79 35.48
C LYS A 755 15.93 1.36 34.64
N GLN A 756 15.79 1.35 33.31
CA GLN A 756 16.81 1.81 32.37
C GLN A 756 17.21 3.30 32.52
N TYR A 757 16.39 4.10 33.20
CA TYR A 757 16.60 5.54 33.40
C TYR A 757 16.99 5.92 34.83
N ILE A 758 17.24 4.94 35.71
CA ILE A 758 17.55 5.19 37.12
C ILE A 758 18.92 4.61 37.46
N GLU A 759 19.77 5.43 38.06
CA GLU A 759 21.12 5.07 38.50
C GLU A 759 21.25 5.20 40.02
N LYS A 760 21.70 4.12 40.67
CA LYS A 760 21.96 4.11 42.10
C LYS A 760 23.12 5.03 42.45
N VAL A 761 22.94 5.87 43.46
CA VAL A 761 24.02 6.73 43.96
C VAL A 761 24.85 5.93 44.96
N THR A 762 26.13 5.70 44.65
CA THR A 762 27.12 5.10 45.56
C THR A 762 28.03 6.18 46.12
N GLU A 763 28.02 6.39 47.44
CA GLU A 763 28.91 7.33 48.11
C GLU A 763 30.27 6.67 48.36
N ASN A 764 31.36 7.30 47.90
CA ASN A 764 32.72 7.01 48.35
C ASN A 764 33.40 8.32 48.81
N ASN A 765 33.68 8.37 50.11
CA ASN A 765 34.55 9.27 50.90
C ASN A 765 36.02 9.26 50.39
N THR A 766 36.95 10.21 50.59
CA THR A 766 37.15 11.49 51.32
C THR A 766 38.55 12.02 50.88
N GLY A 767 38.79 13.32 50.59
CA GLY A 767 39.43 14.35 51.47
C GLY A 767 40.97 14.27 51.52
N ASN A 768 41.83 15.30 51.66
CA ASN A 768 41.77 16.76 51.84
C ASN A 768 43.24 17.31 51.96
N THR A 769 43.60 18.50 51.44
CA THR A 769 44.57 19.49 52.04
C THR A 769 44.46 20.88 51.32
N PRO A 770 44.80 22.03 51.97
CA PRO A 770 44.04 23.32 51.90
C PRO A 770 44.89 24.59 51.47
N PRO A 771 44.53 25.89 51.74
CA PRO A 771 43.98 26.95 50.82
C PRO A 771 44.85 28.27 50.72
N PRO A 772 44.47 29.47 50.17
CA PRO A 772 43.47 29.94 49.15
C PRO A 772 44.01 30.92 48.03
N THR A 773 43.10 31.33 47.10
CA THR A 773 43.04 32.59 46.25
C THR A 773 44.05 32.78 45.08
N THR A 774 43.75 33.26 43.85
CA THR A 774 42.79 34.23 43.25
C THR A 774 42.57 34.04 41.71
N GLN A 775 41.35 34.39 41.24
CA GLN A 775 40.88 34.96 39.94
C GLN A 775 41.11 34.31 38.53
N GLN A 776 39.99 34.27 37.78
CA GLN A 776 39.71 33.95 36.35
C GLN A 776 40.53 34.83 35.35
N PRO A 777 41.01 34.38 34.15
CA PRO A 777 40.23 33.77 33.03
C PRO A 777 40.89 32.70 32.09
N ALA A 778 40.01 32.12 31.24
CA ALA A 778 40.15 31.54 29.87
C ALA A 778 40.89 30.19 29.61
N PRO A 779 40.33 29.26 28.79
CA PRO A 779 41.07 28.11 28.29
C PRO A 779 41.55 28.27 26.83
N PRO A 780 42.80 27.89 26.54
CA PRO A 780 43.19 27.35 25.25
C PRO A 780 43.77 25.93 25.35
N ASN A 781 43.25 25.06 24.47
CA ASN A 781 43.95 24.19 23.52
C ASN A 781 45.10 23.24 23.97
N ASN A 782 44.91 21.93 23.73
CA ASN A 782 45.78 21.07 22.92
C ASN A 782 45.04 19.74 22.67
N ASN A 783 44.53 19.44 21.48
CA ASN A 783 45.19 19.11 20.21
C ASN A 783 45.63 17.62 20.12
N THR A 784 44.66 16.76 19.81
CA THR A 784 44.84 15.61 18.93
C THR A 784 44.09 15.89 17.63
N ASN A 785 44.87 16.01 16.56
CA ASN A 785 44.48 16.45 15.22
C ASN A 785 43.33 15.60 14.66
N THR A 786 42.13 16.18 14.52
CA THR A 786 41.06 15.64 13.67
C THR A 786 40.56 16.76 12.77
N GLY A 787 40.97 16.72 11.50
CA GLY A 787 40.68 17.75 10.53
C GLY A 787 39.17 17.93 10.34
N SER A 788 38.70 19.16 10.55
CA SER A 788 37.33 19.53 10.23
C SER A 788 37.11 19.37 8.71
N SER A 789 36.20 18.48 8.35
CA SER A 789 35.89 18.17 6.95
C SER A 789 34.53 18.79 6.63
N LYS A 790 34.35 19.45 5.49
CA LYS A 790 33.03 19.97 5.11
C LYS A 790 32.19 18.89 4.44
N GLY A 791 30.87 18.98 4.53
CA GLY A 791 29.95 18.10 3.83
C GLY A 791 28.70 18.83 3.36
N ASN A 792 28.13 18.39 2.25
CA ASN A 792 26.84 18.87 1.76
C ASN A 792 25.76 17.83 2.04
N ILE A 793 24.61 18.29 2.53
CA ILE A 793 23.44 17.40 2.66
C ILE A 793 22.99 16.96 1.26
N LYS A 794 22.71 15.66 1.08
CA LYS A 794 22.25 15.08 -0.18
C LYS A 794 21.07 14.12 0.02
N ASP A 795 20.36 13.81 -1.06
CA ASP A 795 19.30 12.79 -1.12
C ASP A 795 18.10 13.02 -0.16
N VAL A 796 17.76 14.30 0.10
CA VAL A 796 16.68 14.71 1.01
C VAL A 796 15.65 15.57 0.27
N THR A 797 14.35 15.24 0.37
CA THR A 797 13.25 15.91 -0.37
C THR A 797 12.63 17.10 0.36
N SER A 798 12.70 17.15 1.69
CA SER A 798 12.16 18.22 2.53
C SER A 798 13.21 18.77 3.49
N TYR A 799 13.63 17.98 4.48
CA TYR A 799 14.74 18.30 5.39
C TYR A 799 15.29 17.06 6.08
N LEU A 800 16.58 17.10 6.43
CA LEU A 800 17.29 16.08 7.19
C LEU A 800 17.23 16.47 8.66
N ASN A 801 16.72 15.57 9.49
CA ASN A 801 16.65 15.80 10.93
C ASN A 801 18.05 15.79 11.56
N VAL A 802 18.42 16.91 12.20
CA VAL A 802 19.59 16.99 13.06
C VAL A 802 19.20 16.54 14.45
N ARG A 803 19.97 15.63 15.05
CA ARG A 803 19.63 14.97 16.30
C ARG A 803 20.62 15.29 17.41
N SER A 804 20.21 15.14 18.67
CA SER A 804 21.10 15.37 19.81
C SER A 804 22.19 14.29 19.99
N GLY A 805 22.13 13.19 19.25
CA GLY A 805 23.09 12.08 19.32
C GLY A 805 23.08 11.19 18.06
N ALA A 806 24.09 10.33 17.93
CA ALA A 806 24.34 9.46 16.78
C ALA A 806 23.39 8.24 16.74
N GLY A 807 22.15 8.44 16.28
CA GLY A 807 21.14 7.38 16.15
C GLY A 807 19.73 7.93 15.89
N THR A 808 18.83 7.10 15.35
CA THR A 808 17.43 7.50 15.07
C THR A 808 16.55 7.61 16.32
N ASN A 809 17.00 7.06 17.45
CA ASN A 809 16.34 7.11 18.77
C ASN A 809 16.63 8.41 19.56
N TYR A 810 17.53 9.28 19.08
CA TYR A 810 17.81 10.59 19.67
C TYR A 810 16.83 11.66 19.18
N GLY A 811 16.54 12.65 20.03
CA GLY A 811 15.60 13.73 19.72
C GLY A 811 16.10 14.63 18.59
N VAL A 812 15.17 15.09 17.74
CA VAL A 812 15.46 16.04 16.66
C VAL A 812 15.65 17.43 17.27
N THR A 813 16.84 18.01 17.12
CA THR A 813 17.25 19.33 17.64
C THR A 813 17.31 20.41 16.57
N GLY A 814 17.19 20.02 15.30
CA GLY A 814 17.13 20.94 14.16
C GLY A 814 16.89 20.22 12.85
N SER A 815 16.97 20.94 11.74
CA SER A 815 16.70 20.40 10.41
C SER A 815 17.59 21.06 9.37
N LEU A 816 18.14 20.29 8.43
CA LEU A 816 19.00 20.79 7.36
C LEU A 816 18.33 20.56 6.00
N LYS A 817 18.44 21.52 5.10
CA LYS A 817 17.90 21.41 3.74
C LYS A 817 18.88 20.69 2.83
N ASN A 818 18.37 20.12 1.73
CA ASN A 818 19.21 19.52 0.70
C ASN A 818 20.23 20.54 0.16
N ARG A 819 21.48 20.11 -0.03
CA ARG A 819 22.67 20.91 -0.37
C ARG A 819 23.10 21.97 0.65
N GLN A 820 22.52 22.00 1.85
CA GLN A 820 23.03 22.85 2.93
C GLN A 820 24.43 22.36 3.35
N GLU A 821 25.42 23.26 3.31
CA GLU A 821 26.78 22.94 3.74
C GLU A 821 26.82 22.87 5.27
N VAL A 822 27.51 21.86 5.77
CA VAL A 822 27.78 21.67 7.19
C VAL A 822 29.25 21.36 7.42
N GLU A 823 29.75 21.75 8.58
CA GLU A 823 31.09 21.41 9.03
C GLU A 823 31.02 20.10 9.83
N ILE A 824 31.72 19.06 9.39
CA ILE A 824 31.79 17.76 10.06
C ILE A 824 32.92 17.83 11.09
N THR A 825 32.53 17.81 12.36
CA THR A 825 33.43 17.94 13.51
C THR A 825 33.67 16.60 14.22
N GLY A 826 33.06 15.51 13.76
CA GLY A 826 33.25 14.17 14.30
C GLY A 826 32.42 13.11 13.59
N GLU A 827 32.82 11.84 13.70
CA GLU A 827 32.16 10.70 13.07
C GLU A 827 32.03 9.56 14.08
N SER A 828 30.86 8.94 14.14
CA SER A 828 30.61 7.78 15.00
C SER A 828 29.49 6.91 14.43
N SER A 829 29.77 5.63 14.22
CA SER A 829 28.77 4.58 13.92
C SER A 829 27.73 4.94 12.85
N GLY A 830 28.16 5.48 11.71
CA GLY A 830 27.26 5.86 10.60
C GLY A 830 26.54 7.20 10.76
N TRP A 831 27.02 8.05 11.68
CA TRP A 831 26.53 9.42 11.91
C TRP A 831 27.68 10.42 11.94
N TYR A 832 27.44 11.60 11.38
CA TYR A 832 28.35 12.75 11.47
C TYR A 832 27.85 13.71 12.54
N LYS A 833 28.75 14.14 13.43
CA LYS A 833 28.56 15.33 14.26
C LYS A 833 28.85 16.55 13.40
N VAL A 834 27.89 17.44 13.27
CA VAL A 834 27.93 18.58 12.36
C VAL A 834 27.66 19.91 13.07
N LYS A 835 28.36 20.95 12.63
CA LYS A 835 28.08 22.36 12.91
C LYS A 835 27.33 23.00 11.74
N TYR A 836 26.30 23.78 12.04
CA TYR A 836 25.44 24.44 11.06
C TYR A 836 24.85 25.75 11.61
N ASP A 837 24.38 26.63 10.73
CA ASP A 837 23.77 27.92 11.06
C ASP A 837 24.58 28.76 12.07
N GLY A 838 25.88 28.93 11.79
CA GLY A 838 26.78 29.83 12.50
C GLY A 838 27.35 29.32 13.83
N SER A 839 26.60 28.53 14.61
CA SER A 839 27.11 27.97 15.88
C SER A 839 26.33 26.76 16.44
N LYS A 840 25.33 26.23 15.72
CA LYS A 840 24.53 25.10 16.23
C LYS A 840 25.22 23.77 15.94
N GLU A 841 25.11 22.82 16.87
CA GLU A 841 25.70 21.48 16.75
C GLU A 841 24.63 20.39 16.84
N GLY A 842 24.87 19.27 16.15
CA GLY A 842 24.08 18.04 16.31
C GLY A 842 24.58 16.91 15.42
N PHE A 843 23.84 15.82 15.36
CA PHE A 843 24.21 14.60 14.64
C PHE A 843 23.25 14.33 13.49
N VAL A 844 23.80 13.98 12.33
CA VAL A 844 23.06 13.62 11.12
C VAL A 844 23.57 12.30 10.56
N SER A 845 22.72 11.51 9.91
CA SER A 845 23.16 10.22 9.37
C SER A 845 24.11 10.45 8.20
N SER A 846 25.26 9.77 8.21
CA SER A 846 26.33 9.99 7.24
C SER A 846 25.91 9.65 5.80
N GLN A 847 24.92 8.78 5.61
CA GLN A 847 24.38 8.42 4.29
C GLN A 847 23.79 9.61 3.52
N TYR A 848 23.38 10.67 4.24
CA TYR A 848 22.80 11.89 3.66
C TYR A 848 23.81 13.05 3.61
N VAL A 849 25.10 12.80 3.82
CA VAL A 849 26.13 13.85 3.79
C VAL A 849 27.25 13.44 2.84
N GLU A 850 27.43 14.21 1.78
CA GLU A 850 28.54 14.06 0.84
C GLU A 850 29.74 14.87 1.34
N LYS A 851 30.82 14.20 1.75
CA LYS A 851 32.07 14.86 2.18
C LYS A 851 32.70 15.63 1.02
N ILE A 852 33.04 16.89 1.26
CA ILE A 852 33.77 17.74 0.33
C ILE A 852 35.26 17.44 0.50
N THR A 853 35.80 16.57 -0.34
CA THR A 853 37.24 16.31 -0.39
C THR A 853 37.92 17.36 -1.27
N SER A 854 38.80 18.16 -0.66
CA SER A 854 39.69 19.08 -1.38
C SER A 854 40.75 18.31 -2.15
N ASN A 855 40.43 17.87 -3.37
CA ASN A 855 41.45 17.70 -4.39
C ASN A 855 41.58 19.01 -5.15
N THR A 856 42.39 19.92 -4.58
CA THR A 856 42.94 21.04 -5.33
C THR A 856 44.06 20.49 -6.21
N SER A 857 43.73 20.10 -7.43
CA SER A 857 44.72 20.23 -8.50
C SER A 857 44.67 21.68 -8.95
N ASN A 858 45.70 22.43 -8.56
CA ASN A 858 45.98 23.75 -9.09
C ASN A 858 45.89 23.72 -10.61
N ASN A 859 44.93 24.46 -11.16
CA ASN A 859 45.09 25.02 -12.48
C ASN A 859 44.34 26.34 -12.49
N SER A 860 45.09 27.43 -12.67
CA SER A 860 44.53 28.70 -13.12
C SER A 860 43.63 28.41 -14.32
N GLN A 861 42.32 28.43 -14.13
CA GLN A 861 41.37 28.20 -15.23
C GLN A 861 40.47 29.42 -15.35
N THR A 862 40.86 30.22 -16.33
CA THR A 862 40.08 31.17 -17.11
C THR A 862 38.59 30.89 -17.03
N GLU A 863 37.81 31.90 -16.62
CA GLU A 863 36.35 31.83 -16.62
C GLU A 863 35.85 31.47 -18.02
N LYS A 864 35.40 30.22 -18.21
CA LYS A 864 34.82 29.80 -19.48
C LYS A 864 33.38 30.30 -19.54
N SER A 865 33.12 31.24 -20.43
CA SER A 865 31.76 31.67 -20.74
C SER A 865 31.10 30.67 -21.70
N GLY A 866 29.81 30.44 -21.53
CA GLY A 866 29.00 29.58 -22.39
C GLY A 866 27.79 30.35 -22.92
N GLN A 867 27.25 29.90 -24.04
CA GLN A 867 26.05 30.45 -24.65
C GLN A 867 25.03 29.35 -24.90
N VAL A 868 23.78 29.60 -24.53
CA VAL A 868 22.68 28.67 -24.78
C VAL A 868 22.44 28.55 -26.29
N ILE A 869 22.38 27.31 -26.79
CA ILE A 869 22.15 27.01 -28.20
C ILE A 869 21.12 25.87 -28.35
N ASN A 870 20.51 25.77 -29.53
CA ASN A 870 19.59 24.67 -29.90
C ASN A 870 18.35 24.57 -29.01
N VAL A 871 17.85 25.72 -28.52
CA VAL A 871 16.65 25.81 -27.68
C VAL A 871 15.63 26.70 -28.39
N THR A 872 14.43 26.19 -28.65
CA THR A 872 13.35 26.94 -29.34
C THR A 872 12.42 27.69 -28.38
N SER A 873 12.50 27.40 -27.08
CA SER A 873 11.77 28.10 -26.02
C SER A 873 12.72 28.45 -24.87
N ASN A 874 12.74 27.65 -23.81
CA ASN A 874 13.49 27.92 -22.59
C ASN A 874 14.32 26.70 -22.19
N LEU A 875 15.60 26.88 -21.91
CA LEU A 875 16.45 25.85 -21.34
C LEU A 875 16.24 25.80 -19.83
N ASN A 876 15.75 24.67 -19.33
CA ASN A 876 15.55 24.47 -17.90
C ASN A 876 16.91 24.46 -17.18
N VAL A 877 17.10 25.44 -16.29
CA VAL A 877 18.19 25.42 -15.32
C VAL A 877 17.71 24.64 -14.12
N ARG A 878 18.41 23.56 -13.81
CA ARG A 878 18.00 22.60 -12.79
C ARG A 878 18.85 22.67 -11.53
N GLN A 879 18.31 22.19 -10.43
CA GLN A 879 18.98 22.19 -9.13
C GLN A 879 20.14 21.19 -9.04
N GLY A 880 20.22 20.23 -9.97
CA GLY A 880 21.29 19.23 -10.06
C GLY A 880 21.53 18.71 -11.47
N ALA A 881 22.62 17.98 -11.66
CA ALA A 881 23.01 17.37 -12.93
C ALA A 881 22.12 16.13 -13.23
N GLY A 882 20.91 16.36 -13.75
CA GLY A 882 20.02 15.27 -14.15
C GLY A 882 18.59 15.70 -14.50
N ASN A 883 17.91 14.90 -15.33
CA ASN A 883 16.58 15.21 -15.86
C ASN A 883 15.46 15.16 -14.80
N ASN A 884 15.67 14.47 -13.68
CA ASN A 884 14.70 14.31 -12.59
C ASN A 884 14.91 15.33 -11.45
N THR A 885 15.75 16.35 -11.65
CA THR A 885 16.00 17.39 -10.64
C THR A 885 15.13 18.63 -10.89
N TYR A 886 14.75 19.31 -9.80
CA TYR A 886 13.84 20.46 -9.84
C TYR A 886 14.35 21.57 -10.76
N VAL A 887 13.45 22.16 -11.55
CA VAL A 887 13.76 23.33 -12.37
C VAL A 887 13.77 24.55 -11.45
N VAL A 888 14.89 25.25 -11.39
CA VAL A 888 15.14 26.42 -10.51
C VAL A 888 15.24 27.73 -11.28
N GLY A 889 15.25 27.65 -12.61
CA GLY A 889 15.21 28.80 -13.49
C GLY A 889 15.21 28.37 -14.94
N TYR A 890 15.31 29.36 -15.81
CA TYR A 890 15.24 29.18 -17.24
C TYR A 890 16.24 30.11 -17.91
N LEU A 891 16.82 29.65 -19.02
CA LEU A 891 17.63 30.48 -19.90
C LEU A 891 17.00 30.52 -21.28
N LEU A 892 17.07 31.68 -21.91
CA LEU A 892 16.65 31.84 -23.29
C LEU A 892 17.76 31.41 -24.24
N ASN A 893 17.38 31.05 -25.47
CA ASN A 893 18.36 30.80 -26.51
C ASN A 893 19.28 32.02 -26.70
N ASN A 894 20.56 31.78 -26.96
CA ASN A 894 21.64 32.77 -27.02
C ASN A 894 21.99 33.47 -25.70
N GLN A 895 21.32 33.18 -24.58
CA GLN A 895 21.67 33.76 -23.28
C GLN A 895 23.06 33.29 -22.84
N LYS A 896 23.90 34.23 -22.39
CA LYS A 896 25.24 33.94 -21.90
C LYS A 896 25.22 33.51 -20.44
N VAL A 897 26.08 32.56 -20.12
CA VAL A 897 26.29 32.01 -18.79
C VAL A 897 27.77 31.85 -18.51
N GLN A 898 28.15 31.80 -17.24
CA GLN A 898 29.49 31.41 -16.84
C GLN A 898 29.48 29.93 -16.48
N VAL A 899 30.34 29.13 -17.07
CA VAL A 899 30.47 27.70 -16.75
C VAL A 899 31.43 27.55 -15.60
N ILE A 900 30.90 27.10 -14.46
CA ILE A 900 31.62 26.99 -13.19
C ILE A 900 32.31 25.63 -13.10
N SER A 901 31.59 24.56 -13.45
CA SER A 901 32.11 23.20 -13.40
C SER A 901 31.35 22.27 -14.33
N THR A 902 31.89 21.07 -14.52
CA THR A 902 31.34 20.05 -15.41
C THR A 902 31.07 18.77 -14.62
N GLU A 903 29.87 18.21 -14.75
CA GLU A 903 29.46 17.00 -14.02
C GLU A 903 28.66 16.08 -14.96
N GLY A 904 29.25 14.95 -15.35
CA GLY A 904 28.64 14.04 -16.32
C GLY A 904 28.29 14.75 -17.64
N SER A 905 27.05 14.63 -18.11
CA SER A 905 26.54 15.34 -19.30
C SER A 905 25.99 16.74 -19.01
N TRP A 906 26.34 17.34 -17.87
CA TRP A 906 25.83 18.64 -17.43
C TRP A 906 26.94 19.65 -17.15
N TYR A 907 26.62 20.93 -17.33
CA TYR A 907 27.40 22.05 -16.82
C TYR A 907 26.71 22.65 -15.60
N LYS A 908 27.49 22.92 -14.55
CA LYS A 908 27.09 23.88 -13.51
C LYS A 908 27.42 25.28 -14.02
N ILE A 909 26.43 26.16 -13.96
CA ILE A 909 26.50 27.48 -14.55
C ILE A 909 26.09 28.57 -13.55
N LYS A 910 26.62 29.77 -13.75
CA LYS A 910 26.17 31.01 -13.12
C LYS A 910 25.50 31.87 -14.19
N TYR A 911 24.32 32.42 -13.88
CA TYR A 911 23.53 33.19 -14.82
C TYR A 911 22.77 34.33 -14.15
N SER A 912 22.58 35.43 -14.87
CA SER A 912 21.91 36.62 -14.36
C SER A 912 20.39 36.50 -14.49
N THR A 913 19.67 36.95 -13.45
CA THR A 913 18.21 37.06 -13.42
C THR A 913 17.80 38.48 -12.99
N SER A 914 16.52 38.84 -13.13
CA SER A 914 16.00 40.15 -12.72
C SER A 914 16.14 40.44 -11.22
N THR A 915 16.34 39.40 -10.40
CA THR A 915 16.53 39.50 -8.95
C THR A 915 17.98 39.25 -8.53
N GLY A 916 18.94 39.26 -9.47
CA GLY A 916 20.36 39.02 -9.21
C GLY A 916 20.90 37.72 -9.82
N THR A 917 22.13 37.37 -9.46
CA THR A 917 22.85 36.23 -10.06
C THR A 917 22.51 34.92 -9.35
N LYS A 918 22.19 33.88 -10.14
CA LYS A 918 21.84 32.55 -9.65
C LYS A 918 22.76 31.47 -10.24
N GLU A 919 22.78 30.32 -9.58
CA GLU A 919 23.50 29.13 -10.06
C GLU A 919 22.53 27.97 -10.32
N GLY A 920 22.91 27.07 -11.22
CA GLY A 920 22.20 25.82 -11.45
C GLY A 920 22.86 24.99 -12.55
N TYR A 921 22.18 23.94 -13.01
CA TYR A 921 22.72 22.94 -13.91
C TYR A 921 21.94 22.90 -15.22
N VAL A 922 22.65 22.77 -16.33
CA VAL A 922 22.07 22.65 -17.67
C VAL A 922 22.78 21.54 -18.44
N SER A 923 22.06 20.84 -19.32
CA SER A 923 22.69 19.81 -20.15
C SER A 923 23.71 20.46 -21.09
N LYS A 924 24.85 19.79 -21.27
CA LYS A 924 25.93 20.21 -22.17
C LYS A 924 25.45 20.38 -23.60
N ASP A 925 24.46 19.58 -24.00
CA ASP A 925 23.90 19.56 -25.36
C ASP A 925 23.30 20.92 -25.77
N TYR A 926 23.01 21.78 -24.79
CA TYR A 926 22.41 23.10 -24.99
C TYR A 926 23.33 24.26 -24.65
N ILE A 927 24.62 24.03 -24.36
CA ILE A 927 25.59 25.09 -24.06
C ILE A 927 26.80 24.97 -24.98
N LYS A 928 27.00 26.00 -25.81
CA LYS A 928 28.23 26.19 -26.57
C LYS A 928 29.23 26.97 -25.72
N ILE A 929 30.39 26.38 -25.46
CA ILE A 929 31.50 27.11 -24.81
C ILE A 929 32.05 28.16 -25.78
N LEU A 930 32.26 29.39 -25.31
CA LEU A 930 32.76 30.54 -26.06
C LEU A 930 34.26 30.76 -25.87
#